data_AF-A0A3M1H6V8-F1
#
_entry.id   AF-A0A3M1H6V8-F1
#
_cell.length_a   1.000
_cell.length_b   1.000
_cell.length_c   1.000
_cell.angle_alpha   90.00
_cell.angle_beta   90.00
_cell.angle_gamma   90.00
#
_symmetry.space_group_name_H-M   'P 1'
#
loop_
_entity.id
_entity.type
_entity.pdbx_description
1 polymer ?
#
loop_
_entity_poly.entity_id
_entity_poly.type
_entity_poly.pdbx_seq_one_letter_code
_entity_poly.pdbx_strand_id
1 'polypeptide(L)'
;MTASNVPQTTNRSELWRLKQLALVSQVATQVTSILELDELFVRVVGLIYQTFEFYAVSLYTLEGDYLVLRAQAGPAKTFSADEAFIPTDAEKIPLGKGIIGWVAANQQELVVTDVWKERRFRYSPEFPNTEAEIALPLKVEDRLLGVLDVQLDYPEDFDESDLLVLRALAGQVSMAIEDTRLYAEAARRGEHLATISAVSWAIASILDVDRLLEQVCELIRHYFHYPCVQVFTVNPGRGRIEYRAGSGRQADILRQTPLTYPLDDPHGIIPLVARTGETILANDVTAFPAYRPSGVVPPTTRSELTVPLVYNEEVLGVLDVQSDEVNAFTPDDRATMETLAANIGVALRNANLYRSERWRRQVADSLRRISGALITDVDLQSILKTILAELKRNLPADALTLWLFVDAQVGAPSAENEPGQKRSRRLLLSTTEPADVVSFEPNFEPRRDPWLQAGLHSSEPVIRQPNHPPDPVAARLGYPADHSAIVAPLQVQKRRLGLLTLTHHEPGKYGAEAHAVTTAFANQAAIAIENARLFHVAQTEARISRALLQVAEAAQDMDNLEPALVAITQVASLITQVEGCAIWLRQQNDTTYHPTACSGLSPQGQEFFQQCLLSPAQVPALSALNRHRQPVVILNAAADARFPANIAAGLGVSALALLPIVAHGDMLGLMLVSFSAPALIRHDDIRLLSGIARQAAVAIESKFLYDQKLQQERLAHELQLAKEIQTSLIPARPPDLPGWELAACWRAAQEVAGDFYDFIEVSPHRLGLVIADVSGKGLPAAMFMALTRSLIRAVAPGQHDPRAVLTRVNQLLLPDTRRGKFVSLFYAILDTQTGELTYSNAGHNPPFLLRGDGTLESLALPGIVLGVKPDIEPQKGRTRLLPGDGVVFYTDGVTEVFNDAADIFGEARLRDVIQAGWDNGPQALVDRIQAAVNRFSATALPHDDFTLLILRRQNAR
;
A
#
# COMPACT_ATOMS: atom_id res chain seq x y z
N MET A 1 70.11 71.79 -90.01
CA MET A 1 71.44 72.42 -89.80
C MET A 1 71.29 73.47 -88.71
N THR A 2 72.34 73.62 -87.89
CA THR A 2 72.52 74.50 -86.71
C THR A 2 71.60 74.26 -85.51
N ALA A 3 72.14 73.52 -84.53
CA ALA A 3 71.70 73.49 -83.14
C ALA A 3 72.54 74.50 -82.34
N SER A 4 71.88 75.33 -81.52
CA SER A 4 72.35 75.75 -80.18
C SER A 4 71.36 76.69 -79.49
N ASN A 5 71.31 76.51 -78.16
CA ASN A 5 70.80 77.38 -77.09
C ASN A 5 69.30 77.37 -76.72
N VAL A 6 69.00 76.76 -75.56
CA VAL A 6 67.89 77.11 -74.66
C VAL A 6 68.46 77.19 -73.21
N PRO A 7 68.01 78.13 -72.35
CA PRO A 7 68.71 78.51 -71.11
C PRO A 7 68.29 77.70 -69.86
N GLN A 8 69.24 77.56 -68.92
CA GLN A 8 69.05 77.08 -67.55
C GLN A 8 68.47 78.20 -66.67
N THR A 9 67.23 78.09 -66.19
CA THR A 9 66.72 78.83 -65.00
C THR A 9 65.40 78.28 -64.41
N THR A 10 64.76 77.26 -65.01
CA THR A 10 63.42 76.80 -64.60
C THR A 10 63.37 75.65 -63.57
N ASN A 11 64.49 75.10 -63.09
CA ASN A 11 64.49 73.76 -62.43
C ASN A 11 64.47 73.75 -60.88
N ARG A 12 64.46 74.90 -60.19
CA ARG A 12 64.57 74.95 -58.70
C ARG A 12 63.23 75.07 -57.97
N SER A 13 62.24 75.74 -58.56
CA SER A 13 60.90 75.93 -57.97
C SER A 13 59.95 74.73 -58.18
N GLU A 14 60.08 74.00 -59.29
CA GLU A 14 59.32 72.74 -59.50
C GLU A 14 59.81 71.59 -58.62
N LEU A 15 61.13 71.50 -58.40
CA LEU A 15 61.73 70.50 -57.50
C LEU A 15 61.33 70.76 -56.02
N TRP A 16 61.19 72.03 -55.63
CA TRP A 16 60.68 72.46 -54.32
C TRP A 16 59.23 72.03 -54.11
N ARG A 17 58.34 72.29 -55.08
CA ARG A 17 56.92 71.88 -55.01
C ARG A 17 56.70 70.37 -54.96
N LEU A 18 57.53 69.58 -55.64
CA LEU A 18 57.46 68.12 -55.60
C LEU A 18 57.89 67.56 -54.22
N LYS A 19 58.89 68.17 -53.57
CA LYS A 19 59.27 67.83 -52.18
C LYS A 19 58.17 68.19 -51.17
N GLN A 20 57.47 69.31 -51.36
CA GLN A 20 56.38 69.77 -50.48
C GLN A 20 55.19 68.79 -50.44
N LEU A 21 54.69 68.33 -51.59
CA LEU A 21 53.55 67.41 -51.65
C LEU A 21 53.89 65.99 -51.17
N ALA A 22 55.11 65.52 -51.45
CA ALA A 22 55.58 64.22 -50.98
C ALA A 22 55.67 64.16 -49.45
N LEU A 23 56.14 65.25 -48.80
CA LEU A 23 56.28 65.28 -47.35
C LEU A 23 54.95 65.36 -46.61
N VAL A 24 54.01 66.23 -47.02
CA VAL A 24 52.68 66.30 -46.37
C VAL A 24 52.00 64.93 -46.42
N SER A 25 52.12 64.23 -47.57
CA SER A 25 51.63 62.85 -47.71
C SER A 25 52.40 61.85 -46.83
N GLN A 26 53.73 61.97 -46.74
CA GLN A 26 54.58 61.07 -45.95
C GLN A 26 54.35 61.25 -44.44
N VAL A 27 54.25 62.48 -43.96
CA VAL A 27 53.91 62.79 -42.57
C VAL A 27 52.50 62.30 -42.27
N ALA A 28 51.50 62.61 -43.11
CA ALA A 28 50.13 62.11 -42.92
C ALA A 28 50.06 60.57 -42.87
N THR A 29 50.83 59.86 -43.72
CA THR A 29 50.83 58.38 -43.72
C THR A 29 51.53 57.80 -42.50
N GLN A 30 52.73 58.31 -42.15
CA GLN A 30 53.52 57.75 -41.04
C GLN A 30 52.92 58.05 -39.66
N VAL A 31 52.26 59.21 -39.54
CA VAL A 31 51.68 59.66 -38.27
C VAL A 31 50.45 58.83 -37.87
N THR A 32 49.65 58.36 -38.83
CA THR A 32 48.46 57.52 -38.54
C THR A 32 48.77 56.14 -37.95
N SER A 33 50.03 55.67 -38.01
CA SER A 33 50.43 54.34 -37.52
C SER A 33 51.02 54.31 -36.11
N ILE A 34 51.16 55.46 -35.44
CA ILE A 34 51.83 55.56 -34.14
C ILE A 34 50.80 55.69 -33.02
N LEU A 35 50.86 54.77 -32.05
CA LEU A 35 49.91 54.68 -30.93
C LEU A 35 50.48 55.23 -29.62
N GLU A 36 51.77 55.58 -29.58
CA GLU A 36 52.44 56.18 -28.42
C GLU A 36 52.75 57.65 -28.70
N LEU A 37 52.30 58.55 -27.81
CA LEU A 37 52.44 60.00 -28.00
C LEU A 37 53.90 60.45 -28.08
N ASP A 38 54.77 59.89 -27.25
CA ASP A 38 56.19 60.25 -27.20
C ASP A 38 56.92 59.85 -28.50
N GLU A 39 56.61 58.67 -29.04
CA GLU A 39 57.14 58.22 -30.34
C GLU A 39 56.62 59.12 -31.47
N LEU A 40 55.34 59.50 -31.40
CA LEU A 40 54.72 60.38 -32.38
C LEU A 40 55.43 61.75 -32.41
N PHE A 41 55.66 62.36 -31.25
CA PHE A 41 56.30 63.68 -31.15
C PHE A 41 57.70 63.68 -31.76
N VAL A 42 58.55 62.72 -31.37
CA VAL A 42 59.92 62.59 -31.88
C VAL A 42 59.92 62.39 -33.40
N ARG A 43 59.04 61.52 -33.90
CA ARG A 43 58.98 61.19 -35.32
C ARG A 43 58.53 62.39 -36.16
N VAL A 44 57.51 63.11 -35.71
CA VAL A 44 56.99 64.32 -36.38
C VAL A 44 58.09 65.38 -36.48
N VAL A 45 58.72 65.71 -35.35
CA VAL A 45 59.75 66.75 -35.30
C VAL A 45 60.95 66.37 -36.19
N GLY A 46 61.39 65.11 -36.14
CA GLY A 46 62.49 64.62 -36.98
C GLY A 46 62.21 64.68 -38.47
N LEU A 47 60.99 64.31 -38.90
CA LEU A 47 60.61 64.37 -40.32
C LEU A 47 60.58 65.81 -40.86
N ILE A 48 60.04 66.75 -40.07
CA ILE A 48 59.98 68.17 -40.45
C ILE A 48 61.41 68.73 -40.57
N TYR A 49 62.24 68.47 -39.56
CA TYR A 49 63.64 68.91 -39.54
C TYR A 49 64.45 68.37 -40.72
N GLN A 50 64.44 67.05 -40.96
CA GLN A 50 65.23 66.42 -42.02
C GLN A 50 64.80 66.81 -43.44
N THR A 51 63.52 67.14 -43.64
CA THR A 51 63.01 67.38 -45.00
C THR A 51 63.21 68.82 -45.46
N PHE A 52 63.06 69.77 -44.55
CA PHE A 52 63.21 71.19 -44.86
C PHE A 52 64.58 71.75 -44.50
N GLU A 53 65.41 70.98 -43.77
CA GLU A 53 66.74 71.41 -43.33
C GLU A 53 66.67 72.71 -42.51
N PHE A 54 65.61 72.87 -41.70
CA PHE A 54 65.45 74.01 -40.79
C PHE A 54 66.56 74.00 -39.73
N TYR A 55 66.86 75.17 -39.17
CA TYR A 55 67.85 75.27 -38.10
C TYR A 55 67.39 74.56 -36.83
N ALA A 56 66.12 74.75 -36.42
CA ALA A 56 65.53 73.96 -35.34
C ALA A 56 64.03 73.74 -35.51
N VAL A 57 63.52 72.63 -35.00
CA VAL A 57 62.09 72.34 -34.92
C VAL A 57 61.77 71.85 -33.51
N SER A 58 60.75 72.42 -32.88
CA SER A 58 60.32 72.06 -31.53
C SER A 58 58.81 71.89 -31.48
N LEU A 59 58.34 70.88 -30.75
CA LEU A 59 56.91 70.64 -30.55
C LEU A 59 56.57 70.72 -29.06
N TYR A 60 55.62 71.58 -28.74
CA TYR A 60 55.11 71.80 -27.39
C TYR A 60 53.66 71.33 -27.29
N THR A 61 53.28 70.71 -26.17
CA THR A 61 51.88 70.38 -25.84
C THR A 61 51.37 71.18 -24.67
N LEU A 62 50.07 71.48 -24.66
CA LEU A 62 49.41 72.22 -23.58
C LEU A 62 49.12 71.32 -22.38
N GLU A 63 49.65 71.66 -21.21
CA GLU A 63 49.32 71.07 -19.90
C GLU A 63 48.90 72.17 -18.91
N GLY A 64 47.59 72.30 -18.66
CA GLY A 64 47.06 73.40 -17.85
C GLY A 64 47.38 74.76 -18.49
N ASP A 65 48.03 75.66 -17.73
CA ASP A 65 48.41 77.01 -18.19
C ASP A 65 49.85 77.08 -18.77
N TYR A 66 50.46 75.93 -19.08
CA TYR A 66 51.84 75.83 -19.56
C TYR A 66 51.93 75.01 -20.86
N LEU A 67 52.83 75.43 -21.74
CA LEU A 67 53.31 74.63 -22.85
C LEU A 67 54.54 73.84 -22.40
N VAL A 68 54.52 72.53 -22.60
CA VAL A 68 55.59 71.61 -22.23
C VAL A 68 56.27 71.11 -23.49
N LEU A 69 57.58 71.29 -23.60
CA LEU A 69 58.38 70.79 -24.73
C LEU A 69 58.36 69.25 -24.74
N ARG A 70 57.98 68.66 -25.88
CA ARG A 70 57.85 67.20 -26.05
C ARG A 70 58.88 66.59 -26.96
N ALA A 71 59.25 67.29 -28.02
CA ALA A 71 60.27 66.84 -28.95
C ALA A 71 60.96 68.03 -29.59
N GLN A 72 62.24 67.84 -29.91
CA GLN A 72 63.07 68.86 -30.54
C GLN A 72 64.11 68.25 -31.47
N ALA A 73 64.48 68.97 -32.53
CA ALA A 73 65.58 68.65 -33.45
C ALA A 73 66.31 69.94 -33.87
N GLY A 74 67.64 69.88 -33.98
CA GLY A 74 68.50 71.00 -34.38
C GLY A 74 69.94 70.81 -33.88
N PRO A 75 70.91 71.63 -34.34
CA PRO A 75 72.30 71.58 -33.92
C PRO A 75 72.48 72.21 -32.53
N ALA A 76 71.95 71.53 -31.50
CA ALA A 76 72.07 71.93 -30.11
C ALA A 76 73.52 71.72 -29.60
N LYS A 77 73.97 72.57 -28.66
CA LYS A 77 75.33 72.49 -28.06
C LYS A 77 75.62 71.19 -27.30
N THR A 78 74.60 70.39 -26.99
CA THR A 78 74.65 69.32 -25.98
C THR A 78 74.39 67.90 -26.51
N PHE A 79 73.92 67.72 -27.75
CA PHE A 79 73.60 66.39 -28.34
C PHE A 79 73.93 66.34 -29.85
N SER A 80 74.08 65.14 -30.44
CA SER A 80 74.46 65.00 -31.86
C SER A 80 73.37 65.51 -32.81
N ALA A 81 73.76 66.33 -33.79
CA ALA A 81 72.90 67.21 -34.60
C ALA A 81 71.93 66.53 -35.61
N ASP A 82 71.84 65.20 -35.64
CA ASP A 82 71.22 64.48 -36.77
C ASP A 82 69.86 63.79 -36.47
N GLU A 83 69.41 63.73 -35.21
CA GLU A 83 68.15 63.04 -34.83
C GLU A 83 67.29 63.85 -33.83
N ALA A 84 65.96 63.76 -33.96
CA ALA A 84 65.01 64.34 -33.00
C ALA A 84 64.99 63.54 -31.68
N PHE A 85 64.78 64.21 -30.56
CA PHE A 85 64.76 63.58 -29.24
C PHE A 85 63.74 64.22 -28.28
N ILE A 86 63.47 63.53 -27.17
CA ILE A 86 62.67 64.04 -26.04
C ILE A 86 63.63 64.66 -25.02
N PRO A 87 63.48 65.94 -24.64
CA PRO A 87 64.34 66.56 -23.64
C PRO A 87 64.19 65.90 -22.27
N THR A 88 65.31 65.70 -21.56
CA THR A 88 65.31 65.10 -20.21
C THR A 88 64.69 66.02 -19.17
N ASP A 89 64.83 67.34 -19.35
CA ASP A 89 64.15 68.39 -18.58
C ASP A 89 63.25 69.20 -19.53
N ALA A 90 61.96 68.87 -19.55
CA ALA A 90 61.01 69.53 -20.45
C ALA A 90 60.80 71.00 -20.06
N GLU A 91 61.24 71.92 -20.92
CA GLU A 91 60.98 73.35 -20.76
C GLU A 91 59.47 73.61 -20.64
N LYS A 92 59.07 74.41 -19.64
CA LYS A 92 57.69 74.86 -19.45
C LYS A 92 57.55 76.34 -19.76
N ILE A 93 56.81 76.67 -20.81
CA ILE A 93 56.55 78.06 -21.23
C ILE A 93 55.14 78.46 -20.79
N PRO A 94 54.96 79.48 -19.94
CA PRO A 94 53.64 79.97 -19.59
C PRO A 94 52.92 80.58 -20.80
N LEU A 95 51.60 80.45 -20.86
CA LEU A 95 50.79 81.11 -21.89
C LEU A 95 51.06 82.63 -21.95
N GLY A 96 51.15 83.16 -23.16
CA GLY A 96 51.42 84.58 -23.45
C GLY A 96 52.89 85.01 -23.31
N LYS A 97 53.83 84.11 -22.95
CA LYS A 97 55.25 84.43 -22.79
C LYS A 97 56.08 83.93 -23.99
N GLY A 98 56.88 84.81 -24.57
CA GLY A 98 57.66 84.47 -25.78
C GLY A 98 56.79 84.43 -27.04
N ILE A 99 57.40 84.14 -28.19
CA ILE A 99 56.69 83.92 -29.46
C ILE A 99 55.76 82.71 -29.33
N ILE A 100 56.29 81.55 -28.92
CA ILE A 100 55.56 80.30 -28.72
C ILE A 100 54.37 80.47 -27.75
N GLY A 101 54.59 81.07 -26.57
CA GLY A 101 53.51 81.29 -25.60
C GLY A 101 52.47 82.30 -26.08
N TRP A 102 52.85 83.31 -26.87
CA TRP A 102 51.90 84.23 -27.49
C TRP A 102 51.01 83.52 -28.51
N VAL A 103 51.58 82.64 -29.34
CA VAL A 103 50.84 81.82 -30.31
C VAL A 103 49.83 80.92 -29.60
N ALA A 104 50.20 80.28 -28.50
CA ALA A 104 49.24 79.50 -27.71
C ALA A 104 48.12 80.36 -27.09
N ALA A 105 48.44 81.53 -26.54
CA ALA A 105 47.43 82.40 -25.92
C ALA A 105 46.43 83.00 -26.92
N ASN A 106 46.87 83.30 -28.15
CA ASN A 106 46.04 83.95 -29.17
C ASN A 106 45.51 82.96 -30.21
N GLN A 107 46.01 81.72 -30.22
CA GLN A 107 45.72 80.67 -31.21
C GLN A 107 45.87 81.12 -32.67
N GLN A 108 46.77 82.08 -32.88
CA GLN A 108 47.14 82.66 -34.16
C GLN A 108 48.62 82.38 -34.39
N GLU A 109 48.96 81.92 -35.59
CA GLU A 109 50.35 81.75 -36.00
C GLU A 109 51.10 83.07 -35.98
N LEU A 110 52.41 82.99 -35.76
CA LEU A 110 53.30 84.14 -35.81
C LEU A 110 54.53 83.81 -36.66
N VAL A 111 54.76 84.63 -37.67
CA VAL A 111 55.91 84.55 -38.57
C VAL A 111 56.81 85.74 -38.30
N VAL A 112 58.06 85.47 -37.96
CA VAL A 112 59.06 86.48 -37.59
C VAL A 112 60.26 86.32 -38.51
N THR A 113 60.44 87.28 -39.42
CA THR A 113 61.51 87.26 -40.44
C THR A 113 62.86 87.78 -39.93
N ASP A 114 62.84 88.46 -38.77
CA ASP A 114 64.01 88.93 -38.03
C ASP A 114 63.67 88.95 -36.54
N VAL A 115 64.13 87.94 -35.81
CA VAL A 115 63.79 87.75 -34.39
C VAL A 115 64.35 88.84 -33.49
N TRP A 116 65.45 89.48 -33.87
CA TRP A 116 66.07 90.55 -33.08
C TRP A 116 65.25 91.85 -33.10
N LYS A 117 64.31 91.98 -34.05
CA LYS A 117 63.34 93.09 -34.11
C LYS A 117 62.01 92.77 -33.42
N GLU A 118 61.75 91.50 -33.10
CA GLU A 118 60.50 91.07 -32.46
C GLU A 118 60.59 91.17 -30.93
N ARG A 119 59.71 91.98 -30.33
CA ARG A 119 59.71 92.23 -28.87
C ARG A 119 59.38 90.98 -28.05
N ARG A 120 58.69 90.01 -28.65
CA ARG A 120 58.32 88.74 -28.02
C ARG A 120 59.41 87.68 -28.12
N PHE A 121 60.46 87.90 -28.92
CA PHE A 121 61.54 86.92 -29.05
C PHE A 121 62.24 86.72 -27.71
N ARG A 122 62.52 85.46 -27.39
CA ARG A 122 63.27 85.06 -26.19
C ARG A 122 64.50 84.31 -26.66
N TYR A 123 65.67 84.90 -26.42
CA TYR A 123 66.93 84.25 -26.73
C TYR A 123 67.04 82.89 -26.01
N SER A 124 67.27 81.82 -26.77
CA SER A 124 67.57 80.49 -26.26
C SER A 124 69.07 80.20 -26.36
N PRO A 125 69.76 79.87 -25.26
CA PRO A 125 71.17 79.48 -25.32
C PRO A 125 71.45 78.21 -26.13
N GLU A 126 70.43 77.38 -26.33
CA GLU A 126 70.48 76.11 -27.07
C GLU A 126 70.49 76.34 -28.58
N PHE A 127 69.77 77.37 -29.05
CA PHE A 127 69.69 77.79 -30.45
C PHE A 127 70.15 79.26 -30.58
N PRO A 128 71.46 79.53 -30.42
CA PRO A 128 71.97 80.90 -30.33
C PRO A 128 71.97 81.63 -31.68
N ASN A 129 71.85 80.92 -32.80
CA ASN A 129 71.91 81.49 -34.14
C ASN A 129 70.52 81.68 -34.77
N THR A 130 69.43 81.60 -34.01
CA THR A 130 68.09 81.83 -34.56
C THR A 130 67.97 83.27 -35.06
N GLU A 131 67.70 83.43 -36.35
CA GLU A 131 67.52 84.71 -37.04
C GLU A 131 66.05 84.92 -37.47
N ALA A 132 65.32 83.85 -37.76
CA ALA A 132 63.89 83.86 -38.08
C ALA A 132 63.15 82.71 -37.36
N GLU A 133 61.87 82.90 -37.03
CA GLU A 133 61.05 81.95 -36.25
C GLU A 133 59.60 81.93 -36.76
N ILE A 134 59.05 80.73 -36.95
CA ILE A 134 57.63 80.47 -37.24
C ILE A 134 57.07 79.61 -36.12
N ALA A 135 56.07 80.13 -35.41
CA ALA A 135 55.30 79.39 -34.43
C ALA A 135 53.85 79.22 -34.90
N LEU A 136 53.39 77.96 -34.94
CA LEU A 136 52.09 77.53 -35.46
C LEU A 136 51.27 76.86 -34.33
N PRO A 137 50.01 77.25 -34.12
CA PRO A 137 49.17 76.59 -33.13
C PRO A 137 48.77 75.20 -33.62
N LEU A 138 48.98 74.18 -32.78
CA LEU A 138 48.43 72.84 -32.98
C LEU A 138 47.03 72.81 -32.38
N LYS A 139 46.00 72.74 -33.21
CA LYS A 139 44.59 72.76 -32.77
C LYS A 139 43.72 71.82 -33.58
N VAL A 140 42.72 71.26 -32.92
CA VAL A 140 41.61 70.52 -33.53
C VAL A 140 40.33 71.30 -33.22
N GLU A 141 39.61 71.71 -34.27
CA GLU A 141 38.51 72.67 -34.15
C GLU A 141 38.96 73.94 -33.38
N ASP A 142 38.32 74.25 -32.24
CA ASP A 142 38.65 75.39 -31.38
C ASP A 142 39.56 75.03 -30.18
N ARG A 143 40.02 73.77 -30.09
CA ARG A 143 40.81 73.28 -28.96
C ARG A 143 42.31 73.30 -29.28
N LEU A 144 43.05 74.12 -28.54
CA LEU A 144 44.51 74.14 -28.60
C LEU A 144 45.09 72.87 -27.94
N LEU A 145 45.91 72.14 -28.70
CA LEU A 145 46.66 70.98 -28.24
C LEU A 145 48.12 71.34 -27.93
N GLY A 146 48.67 72.36 -28.58
CA GLY A 146 50.08 72.67 -28.49
C GLY A 146 50.56 73.74 -29.47
N VAL A 147 51.88 73.86 -29.63
CA VAL A 147 52.52 74.76 -30.60
C VAL A 147 53.66 74.03 -31.29
N LEU A 148 53.70 74.12 -32.62
CA LEU A 148 54.84 73.72 -33.44
C LEU A 148 55.69 74.95 -33.72
N ASP A 149 56.96 74.89 -33.33
CA ASP A 149 57.93 75.97 -33.48
C ASP A 149 59.01 75.55 -34.49
N VAL A 150 59.36 76.46 -35.39
CA VAL A 150 60.34 76.25 -36.46
C VAL A 150 61.25 77.47 -36.54
N GLN A 151 62.57 77.25 -36.52
CA GLN A 151 63.58 78.29 -36.45
C GLN A 151 64.59 78.16 -37.60
N LEU A 152 65.12 79.29 -38.06
CA LEU A 152 66.12 79.39 -39.12
C LEU A 152 67.33 80.22 -38.66
N ASP A 153 68.51 79.93 -39.19
CA ASP A 153 69.78 80.61 -38.87
C ASP A 153 70.16 81.71 -39.85
N TYR A 154 69.23 82.12 -40.69
CA TYR A 154 69.32 83.28 -41.56
C TYR A 154 67.98 84.02 -41.61
N PRO A 155 68.01 85.35 -41.81
CA PRO A 155 66.79 86.11 -42.04
C PRO A 155 66.17 85.69 -43.37
N GLU A 156 64.91 85.27 -43.34
CA GLU A 156 64.14 84.83 -44.51
C GLU A 156 62.78 85.52 -44.55
N ASP A 157 62.35 85.91 -45.76
CA ASP A 157 61.02 86.46 -46.03
C ASP A 157 60.17 85.29 -46.56
N PHE A 158 59.41 84.65 -45.67
CA PHE A 158 58.66 83.44 -46.00
C PHE A 158 57.59 83.72 -47.06
N ASP A 159 57.55 82.91 -48.10
CA ASP A 159 56.46 82.98 -49.07
C ASP A 159 55.20 82.27 -48.55
N GLU A 160 54.02 82.66 -49.05
CA GLU A 160 52.75 82.03 -48.65
C GLU A 160 52.66 80.54 -49.03
N SER A 161 53.48 80.07 -49.96
CA SER A 161 53.50 78.65 -50.35
C SER A 161 54.16 77.80 -49.26
N ASP A 162 55.23 78.29 -48.63
CA ASP A 162 55.95 77.61 -47.55
C ASP A 162 55.11 77.58 -46.26
N LEU A 163 54.44 78.68 -45.93
CA LEU A 163 53.49 78.73 -44.80
C LEU A 163 52.31 77.77 -45.00
N LEU A 164 51.81 77.62 -46.22
CA LEU A 164 50.70 76.69 -46.50
C LEU A 164 51.08 75.24 -46.20
N VAL A 165 52.34 74.86 -46.45
CA VAL A 165 52.84 73.51 -46.15
C VAL A 165 53.02 73.30 -44.65
N LEU A 166 53.60 74.26 -43.94
CA LEU A 166 53.77 74.17 -42.49
C LEU A 166 52.42 74.18 -41.74
N ARG A 167 51.44 74.98 -42.18
CA ARG A 167 50.06 74.94 -41.68
C ARG A 167 49.41 73.57 -41.90
N ALA A 168 49.59 72.97 -43.07
CA ALA A 168 49.07 71.64 -43.36
C ALA A 168 49.71 70.56 -42.45
N LEU A 169 51.01 70.64 -42.20
CA LEU A 169 51.72 69.77 -41.28
C LEU A 169 51.23 69.94 -39.84
N ALA A 170 51.10 71.18 -39.36
CA ALA A 170 50.53 71.48 -38.04
C ALA A 170 49.12 70.87 -37.88
N GLY A 171 48.27 70.94 -38.92
CA GLY A 171 46.96 70.30 -38.94
C GLY A 171 47.01 68.77 -38.82
N GLN A 172 47.89 68.10 -39.59
CA GLN A 172 48.07 66.64 -39.52
C GLN A 172 48.58 66.19 -38.15
N VAL A 173 49.54 66.93 -37.58
CA VAL A 173 50.09 66.66 -36.24
C VAL A 173 49.00 66.84 -35.18
N SER A 174 48.16 67.85 -35.31
CA SER A 174 47.05 68.10 -34.37
C SER A 174 46.05 66.94 -34.36
N MET A 175 45.63 66.45 -35.52
CA MET A 175 44.70 65.31 -35.61
C MET A 175 45.27 64.04 -34.99
N ALA A 176 46.56 63.78 -35.22
CA ALA A 176 47.21 62.58 -34.71
C ALA A 176 47.33 62.56 -33.19
N ILE A 177 47.71 63.69 -32.59
CA ILE A 177 47.75 63.83 -31.13
C ILE A 177 46.37 63.55 -30.53
N GLU A 178 45.29 63.98 -31.20
CA GLU A 178 43.92 63.74 -30.77
C GLU A 178 43.50 62.27 -30.88
N ASP A 179 43.75 61.64 -32.03
CA ASP A 179 43.38 60.24 -32.28
C ASP A 179 44.08 59.29 -31.30
N THR A 180 45.38 59.48 -31.06
CA THR A 180 46.15 58.67 -30.11
C THR A 180 45.61 58.80 -28.69
N ARG A 181 45.21 60.02 -28.27
CA ARG A 181 44.62 60.27 -26.95
C ARG A 181 43.28 59.56 -26.78
N LEU A 182 42.39 59.67 -27.77
CA LEU A 182 41.06 59.03 -27.73
C LEU A 182 41.16 57.51 -27.69
N TYR A 183 42.09 56.92 -28.44
CA TYR A 183 42.34 55.49 -28.43
C TYR A 183 42.83 54.98 -27.07
N ALA A 184 43.78 55.67 -26.43
CA ALA A 184 44.28 55.29 -25.11
C ALA A 184 43.18 55.31 -24.03
N GLU A 185 42.28 56.31 -24.07
CA GLU A 185 41.14 56.38 -23.15
C GLU A 185 40.13 55.25 -23.39
N ALA A 186 39.83 54.95 -24.66
CA ALA A 186 38.94 53.85 -25.03
C ALA A 186 39.52 52.47 -24.64
N ALA A 187 40.82 52.26 -24.83
CA ALA A 187 41.51 51.02 -24.46
C ALA A 187 41.45 50.76 -22.94
N ARG A 188 41.75 51.78 -22.12
CA ARG A 188 41.67 51.68 -20.66
C ARG A 188 40.26 51.34 -20.17
N ARG A 189 39.24 51.93 -20.80
CA ARG A 189 37.83 51.64 -20.48
C ARG A 189 37.41 50.22 -20.89
N GLY A 190 37.95 49.73 -22.01
CA GLY A 190 37.76 48.36 -22.48
C GLY A 190 38.36 47.31 -21.54
N GLU A 191 39.57 47.54 -21.03
CA GLU A 191 40.24 46.65 -20.08
C GLU A 191 39.45 46.54 -18.76
N HIS A 192 39.00 47.67 -18.22
CA HIS A 192 38.21 47.69 -16.98
C HIS A 192 36.89 46.90 -17.12
N LEU A 193 36.17 47.06 -18.23
CA LEU A 193 34.95 46.29 -18.51
C LEU A 193 35.24 44.79 -18.74
N ALA A 194 36.37 44.44 -19.36
CA ALA A 194 36.77 43.06 -19.56
C ALA A 194 37.01 42.35 -18.23
N THR A 195 37.64 43.02 -17.25
CA THR A 195 37.87 42.49 -15.90
C THR A 195 36.56 42.24 -15.15
N ILE A 196 35.63 43.21 -15.13
CA ILE A 196 34.30 43.04 -14.50
C ILE A 196 33.52 41.90 -15.15
N SER A 197 33.56 41.81 -16.49
CA SER A 197 32.90 40.75 -17.25
C SER A 197 33.50 39.37 -16.95
N ALA A 198 34.83 39.25 -16.90
CA ALA A 198 35.51 38.00 -16.60
C ALA A 198 35.16 37.48 -15.19
N VAL A 199 35.16 38.37 -14.19
CA VAL A 199 34.74 38.04 -12.82
C VAL A 199 33.26 37.62 -12.79
N SER A 200 32.38 38.37 -13.45
CA SER A 200 30.94 38.08 -13.49
C SER A 200 30.63 36.73 -14.17
N TRP A 201 31.31 36.39 -15.26
CA TRP A 201 31.19 35.09 -15.94
C TRP A 201 31.66 33.92 -15.08
N ALA A 202 32.81 34.07 -14.41
CA ALA A 202 33.32 33.04 -13.52
C ALA A 202 32.32 32.73 -12.39
N ILE A 203 31.75 33.78 -11.78
CA ILE A 203 30.74 33.69 -10.72
C ILE A 203 29.46 33.01 -11.22
N ALA A 204 28.93 33.41 -12.38
CA ALA A 204 27.68 32.87 -12.92
C ALA A 204 27.75 31.35 -13.25
N SER A 205 28.94 30.81 -13.47
CA SER A 205 29.14 29.40 -13.84
C SER A 205 29.13 28.41 -12.66
N ILE A 206 29.21 28.91 -11.42
CA ILE A 206 29.37 28.06 -10.23
C ILE A 206 28.00 27.84 -9.58
N LEU A 207 27.53 26.59 -9.59
CA LEU A 207 26.23 26.19 -9.05
C LEU A 207 26.29 25.65 -7.61
N ASP A 208 27.49 25.50 -7.05
CA ASP A 208 27.70 25.12 -5.66
C ASP A 208 27.85 26.39 -4.82
N VAL A 209 27.00 26.58 -3.81
CA VAL A 209 26.92 27.83 -3.03
C VAL A 209 28.22 28.11 -2.30
N ASP A 210 28.80 27.12 -1.63
CA ASP A 210 29.99 27.33 -0.79
C ASP A 210 31.19 27.66 -1.68
N ARG A 211 31.38 26.90 -2.78
CA ARG A 211 32.42 27.20 -3.78
C ARG A 211 32.22 28.55 -4.45
N LEU A 212 30.98 28.91 -4.78
CA LEU A 212 30.65 30.21 -5.39
C LEU A 212 31.14 31.34 -4.49
N LEU A 213 30.75 31.32 -3.21
CA LEU A 213 31.07 32.39 -2.27
C LEU A 213 32.57 32.48 -1.96
N GLU A 214 33.26 31.34 -1.82
CA GLU A 214 34.72 31.30 -1.68
C GLU A 214 35.42 31.91 -2.90
N GLN A 215 35.02 31.46 -4.11
CA GLN A 215 35.62 31.93 -5.35
C GLN A 215 35.36 33.43 -5.58
N VAL A 216 34.17 33.93 -5.24
CA VAL A 216 33.84 35.36 -5.28
C VAL A 216 34.83 36.17 -4.43
N CYS A 217 35.05 35.76 -3.18
CA CYS A 217 35.95 36.46 -2.27
C CYS A 217 37.41 36.45 -2.77
N GLU A 218 37.84 35.34 -3.38
CA GLU A 218 39.18 35.21 -3.96
C GLU A 218 39.36 36.05 -5.23
N LEU A 219 38.39 36.03 -6.15
CA LEU A 219 38.44 36.80 -7.39
C LEU A 219 38.45 38.30 -7.13
N ILE A 220 37.58 38.80 -6.23
CA ILE A 220 37.53 40.22 -5.88
C ILE A 220 38.88 40.65 -5.27
N ARG A 221 39.42 39.85 -4.34
CA ARG A 221 40.74 40.12 -3.75
C ARG A 221 41.86 40.12 -4.79
N HIS A 222 41.85 39.19 -5.75
CA HIS A 222 42.91 39.06 -6.73
C HIS A 222 42.94 40.20 -7.74
N TYR A 223 41.78 40.57 -8.29
CA TYR A 223 41.67 41.57 -9.36
C TYR A 223 41.67 43.02 -8.85
N PHE A 224 41.18 43.26 -7.62
CA PHE A 224 41.06 44.62 -7.06
C PHE A 224 42.01 44.87 -5.88
N HIS A 225 42.82 43.88 -5.49
CA HIS A 225 43.86 43.97 -4.47
C HIS A 225 43.41 44.39 -3.06
N TYR A 226 42.13 44.24 -2.73
CA TYR A 226 41.64 44.53 -1.38
C TYR A 226 42.14 43.50 -0.35
N PRO A 227 42.56 43.93 0.86
CA PRO A 227 43.20 43.04 1.84
C PRO A 227 42.21 42.07 2.50
N CYS A 228 40.93 42.43 2.55
CA CYS A 228 39.89 41.60 3.17
C CYS A 228 38.56 41.71 2.40
N VAL A 229 38.04 40.56 1.98
CA VAL A 229 36.73 40.42 1.33
C VAL A 229 35.98 39.28 2.02
N GLN A 230 34.75 39.53 2.43
CA GLN A 230 33.92 38.59 3.17
C GLN A 230 32.49 38.57 2.64
N VAL A 231 31.84 37.41 2.68
CA VAL A 231 30.42 37.26 2.35
C VAL A 231 29.67 36.64 3.51
N PHE A 232 28.56 37.28 3.84
CA PHE A 232 27.57 36.84 4.82
C PHE A 232 26.27 36.48 4.10
N THR A 233 25.59 35.41 4.54
CA THR A 233 24.23 35.10 4.08
C THR A 233 23.21 35.59 5.08
N VAL A 234 22.10 36.12 4.58
CA VAL A 234 20.97 36.58 5.39
C VAL A 234 19.90 35.49 5.39
N ASN A 235 19.40 35.14 6.58
CA ASN A 235 18.24 34.25 6.73
C ASN A 235 17.11 35.01 7.44
N PRO A 236 16.15 35.58 6.70
CA PRO A 236 15.04 36.35 7.27
C PRO A 236 14.18 35.52 8.22
N GLY A 237 13.92 34.24 7.88
CA GLY A 237 13.09 33.36 8.71
C GLY A 237 13.69 33.01 10.08
N ARG A 238 15.02 33.07 10.20
CA ARG A 238 15.74 32.89 11.47
C ARG A 238 16.11 34.21 12.15
N GLY A 239 15.89 35.35 11.48
CA GLY A 239 16.37 36.66 11.94
C GLY A 239 17.87 36.70 12.17
N ARG A 240 18.67 36.04 11.32
CA ARG A 240 20.14 35.92 11.49
C ARG A 240 20.91 36.20 10.21
N ILE A 241 22.11 36.72 10.39
CA ILE A 241 23.13 36.95 9.36
C ILE A 241 24.34 36.11 9.74
N GLU A 242 24.79 35.25 8.83
CA GLU A 242 25.82 34.25 9.13
C GLU A 242 26.98 34.38 8.15
N TYR A 243 28.21 34.41 8.66
CA TYR A 243 29.42 34.33 7.85
C TYR A 243 29.41 33.04 7.02
N ARG A 244 29.79 33.14 5.74
CA ARG A 244 29.89 31.99 4.84
C ARG A 244 31.24 31.83 4.18
N ALA A 245 31.82 32.92 3.69
CA ALA A 245 33.09 32.87 2.98
C ALA A 245 33.88 34.16 3.18
N GLY A 246 35.18 34.08 2.94
CA GLY A 246 36.06 35.22 2.98
C GLY A 246 37.44 34.89 2.43
N SER A 247 38.22 35.93 2.15
CA SER A 247 39.59 35.83 1.66
C SER A 247 40.58 36.61 2.53
N GLY A 248 41.85 36.18 2.50
CA GLY A 248 42.92 36.78 3.30
C GLY A 248 43.00 36.22 4.73
N ARG A 249 43.87 36.82 5.56
CA ARG A 249 44.21 36.31 6.90
C ARG A 249 43.02 36.32 7.88
N GLN A 250 42.07 37.23 7.70
CA GLN A 250 40.86 37.27 8.52
C GLN A 250 39.94 36.06 8.27
N ALA A 251 39.91 35.53 7.05
CA ALA A 251 39.07 34.40 6.69
C ALA A 251 39.44 33.11 7.44
N ASP A 252 40.73 32.87 7.69
CA ASP A 252 41.20 31.69 8.43
C ASP A 252 40.65 31.66 9.87
N ILE A 253 40.59 32.83 10.51
CA ILE A 253 40.05 33.00 11.86
C ILE A 253 38.53 32.79 11.86
N LEU A 254 37.85 33.37 10.89
CA LEU A 254 36.39 33.29 10.77
C LEU A 254 35.89 31.91 10.35
N ARG A 255 36.71 31.08 9.67
CA ARG A 255 36.39 29.67 9.41
C ARG A 255 36.38 28.83 10.70
N GLN A 256 37.24 29.16 11.67
CA GLN A 256 37.31 28.45 12.96
C GLN A 256 36.27 28.95 13.96
N THR A 257 36.00 30.26 13.95
CA THR A 257 34.99 30.91 14.81
C THR A 257 34.07 31.79 13.96
N PRO A 258 33.03 31.21 13.30
CA PRO A 258 32.15 31.96 12.40
C PRO A 258 31.36 33.04 13.12
N LEU A 259 31.34 34.25 12.56
CA LEU A 259 30.53 35.35 13.07
C LEU A 259 29.05 35.16 12.69
N THR A 260 28.17 35.45 13.64
CA THR A 260 26.73 35.49 13.44
C THR A 260 26.16 36.73 14.11
N TYR A 261 25.28 37.43 13.40
CA TYR A 261 24.59 38.63 13.90
C TYR A 261 23.07 38.41 13.89
N PRO A 262 22.33 38.96 14.86
CA PRO A 262 20.89 39.15 14.71
C PRO A 262 20.58 40.09 13.54
N LEU A 263 19.56 39.79 12.74
CA LEU A 263 19.14 40.65 11.62
C LEU A 263 18.70 42.03 12.12
N ASP A 264 18.06 42.08 13.29
CA ASP A 264 17.55 43.30 13.92
C ASP A 264 18.58 44.05 14.80
N ASP A 265 19.87 43.67 14.75
CA ASP A 265 20.89 44.30 15.59
C ASP A 265 21.04 45.80 15.23
N PRO A 266 20.73 46.74 16.13
CA PRO A 266 20.79 48.17 15.82
C PRO A 266 22.22 48.68 15.57
N HIS A 267 23.25 47.88 15.84
CA HIS A 267 24.66 48.24 15.69
C HIS A 267 25.39 47.35 14.66
N GLY A 268 26.39 47.91 13.99
CA GLY A 268 27.20 47.24 12.96
C GLY A 268 26.79 47.60 11.54
N ILE A 269 27.78 47.74 10.65
CA ILE A 269 27.56 48.07 9.24
C ILE A 269 26.88 46.89 8.51
N ILE A 270 27.33 45.65 8.75
CA ILE A 270 26.75 44.44 8.14
C ILE A 270 25.24 44.27 8.46
N PRO A 271 24.77 44.31 9.73
CA PRO A 271 23.33 44.28 10.02
C PRO A 271 22.54 45.46 9.44
N LEU A 272 23.13 46.66 9.40
CA LEU A 272 22.49 47.83 8.81
C LEU A 272 22.23 47.64 7.30
N VAL A 273 23.23 47.17 6.56
CA VAL A 273 23.10 46.86 5.12
C VAL A 273 22.11 45.72 4.90
N ALA A 274 22.16 44.67 5.73
CA ALA A 274 21.23 43.53 5.62
C ALA A 274 19.76 43.93 5.79
N ARG A 275 19.46 44.92 6.63
CA ARG A 275 18.08 45.41 6.85
C ARG A 275 17.62 46.45 5.83
N THR A 276 18.51 47.39 5.49
CA THR A 276 18.15 48.52 4.63
C THR A 276 18.19 48.16 3.15
N GLY A 277 19.04 47.19 2.77
CA GLY A 277 19.34 46.92 1.37
C GLY A 277 20.11 48.07 0.70
N GLU A 278 20.72 48.98 1.48
CA GLU A 278 21.49 50.11 0.98
C GLU A 278 23.00 49.87 1.17
N THR A 279 23.79 50.22 0.15
CA THR A 279 25.27 50.20 0.22
C THR A 279 25.78 51.24 1.21
N ILE A 280 26.67 50.83 2.11
CA ILE A 280 27.36 51.72 3.05
C ILE A 280 28.84 51.78 2.70
N LEU A 281 29.35 53.01 2.52
CA LEU A 281 30.77 53.30 2.36
C LEU A 281 31.25 54.17 3.53
N ALA A 282 32.16 53.62 4.33
CA ALA A 282 32.82 54.31 5.43
C ALA A 282 34.32 54.40 5.17
N ASN A 283 34.78 55.52 4.59
CA ASN A 283 36.20 55.79 4.33
C ASN A 283 37.02 56.14 5.59
N ASP A 284 36.36 56.36 6.72
CA ASP A 284 36.95 56.27 8.05
C ASP A 284 35.93 55.63 9.00
N VAL A 285 36.12 54.34 9.30
CA VAL A 285 35.20 53.59 10.16
C VAL A 285 35.20 54.12 11.60
N THR A 286 36.26 54.79 12.04
CA THR A 286 36.33 55.36 13.41
C THR A 286 35.41 56.57 13.57
N ALA A 287 35.06 57.24 12.47
CA ALA A 287 34.12 58.34 12.42
C ALA A 287 32.67 57.89 12.14
N PHE A 288 32.45 56.61 11.84
CA PHE A 288 31.13 56.11 11.44
C PHE A 288 30.31 55.61 12.66
N PRO A 289 29.15 56.21 12.99
CA PRO A 289 28.44 55.96 14.25
C PRO A 289 27.96 54.51 14.48
N ALA A 290 27.68 53.78 13.40
CA ALA A 290 27.21 52.39 13.49
C ALA A 290 28.35 51.36 13.38
N TYR A 291 29.62 51.79 13.27
CA TYR A 291 30.75 50.89 13.20
C TYR A 291 30.99 50.20 14.55
N ARG A 292 31.18 48.88 14.51
CA ARG A 292 31.49 48.06 15.67
C ARG A 292 32.63 47.10 15.31
N PRO A 293 33.81 47.21 15.94
CA PRO A 293 34.88 46.25 15.72
C PRO A 293 34.45 44.84 16.11
N SER A 294 34.89 43.85 15.34
CA SER A 294 34.68 42.44 15.68
C SER A 294 35.38 42.09 16.99
N GLY A 295 34.75 41.24 17.81
CA GLY A 295 35.38 40.65 18.99
C GLY A 295 36.26 39.44 18.68
N VAL A 296 36.29 38.98 17.42
CA VAL A 296 36.94 37.74 16.98
C VAL A 296 38.17 38.00 16.11
N VAL A 297 38.10 39.00 15.23
CA VAL A 297 39.23 39.41 14.36
C VAL A 297 39.88 40.71 14.86
N PRO A 298 41.21 40.89 14.70
CA PRO A 298 41.90 42.11 15.15
C PRO A 298 41.32 43.39 14.54
N PRO A 299 41.20 44.50 15.28
CA PRO A 299 40.58 45.74 14.82
C PRO A 299 41.55 46.58 13.96
N THR A 300 41.95 46.05 12.81
CA THR A 300 42.86 46.72 11.87
C THR A 300 42.13 47.52 10.79
N THR A 301 40.82 47.35 10.66
CA THR A 301 39.99 48.00 9.64
C THR A 301 39.92 49.51 9.86
N ARG A 302 40.20 50.27 8.80
CA ARG A 302 40.15 51.74 8.77
C ARG A 302 39.16 52.29 7.73
N SER A 303 38.93 51.55 6.64
CA SER A 303 37.84 51.80 5.71
C SER A 303 37.03 50.52 5.46
N GLU A 304 35.72 50.66 5.25
CA GLU A 304 34.81 49.54 5.00
C GLU A 304 33.77 49.92 3.93
N LEU A 305 33.61 49.06 2.93
CA LEU A 305 32.61 49.14 1.87
C LEU A 305 31.77 47.86 1.91
N THR A 306 30.51 48.02 2.29
CA THR A 306 29.59 46.92 2.51
C THR A 306 28.39 47.07 1.58
N VAL A 307 28.17 46.07 0.72
CA VAL A 307 27.15 46.07 -0.34
C VAL A 307 26.18 44.89 -0.18
N PRO A 308 24.87 45.09 -0.41
CA PRO A 308 23.88 44.03 -0.29
C PRO A 308 23.87 43.13 -1.54
N LEU A 309 23.72 41.82 -1.33
CA LEU A 309 23.50 40.83 -2.40
C LEU A 309 21.98 40.67 -2.60
N VAL A 310 21.42 41.43 -3.53
CA VAL A 310 19.97 41.54 -3.71
C VAL A 310 19.48 40.71 -4.91
N TYR A 311 18.32 40.07 -4.76
CA TYR A 311 17.56 39.49 -5.86
C TYR A 311 16.07 39.77 -5.65
N ASN A 312 15.39 40.40 -6.63
CA ASN A 312 13.96 40.79 -6.52
C ASN A 312 13.62 41.49 -5.18
N GLU A 313 14.37 42.52 -4.81
CA GLU A 313 14.18 43.31 -3.57
C GLU A 313 14.46 42.54 -2.25
N GLU A 314 14.83 41.26 -2.31
CA GLU A 314 15.24 40.46 -1.15
C GLU A 314 16.77 40.48 -0.98
N VAL A 315 17.25 40.84 0.22
CA VAL A 315 18.67 40.75 0.56
C VAL A 315 19.02 39.30 0.92
N LEU A 316 19.69 38.60 0.01
CA LEU A 316 20.11 37.21 0.19
C LEU A 316 21.41 37.09 1.01
N GLY A 317 22.20 38.17 1.03
CA GLY A 317 23.51 38.21 1.65
C GLY A 317 24.09 39.61 1.66
N VAL A 318 25.29 39.74 2.22
CA VAL A 318 26.05 40.98 2.28
C VAL A 318 27.49 40.66 1.89
N LEU A 319 28.04 41.43 0.95
CA LEU A 319 29.46 41.43 0.60
C LEU A 319 30.13 42.59 1.33
N ASP A 320 31.16 42.27 2.07
CA ASP A 320 31.87 43.20 2.93
C ASP A 320 33.36 43.27 2.52
N VAL A 321 33.83 44.48 2.20
CA VAL A 321 35.18 44.74 1.72
C VAL A 321 35.86 45.74 2.66
N GLN A 322 37.01 45.38 3.19
CA GLN A 322 37.69 46.15 4.24
C GLN A 322 39.13 46.48 3.85
N SER A 323 39.62 47.63 4.31
CA SER A 323 41.01 48.09 4.19
C SER A 323 41.54 48.60 5.53
N ASP A 324 42.85 48.49 5.75
CA ASP A 324 43.58 49.06 6.89
C ASP A 324 44.04 50.51 6.65
N GLU A 325 43.75 51.08 5.48
CA GLU A 325 43.97 52.49 5.17
C GLU A 325 42.67 53.31 5.24
N VAL A 326 42.77 54.60 5.56
CA VAL A 326 41.65 55.56 5.45
C VAL A 326 41.52 56.06 4.02
N ASN A 327 40.30 56.35 3.56
CA ASN A 327 40.00 56.75 2.17
C ASN A 327 40.44 55.73 1.12
N ALA A 328 40.39 54.44 1.45
CA ALA A 328 40.83 53.38 0.57
C ALA A 328 39.88 53.14 -0.63
N PHE A 329 38.63 53.62 -0.57
CA PHE A 329 37.63 53.38 -1.60
C PHE A 329 37.15 54.69 -2.26
N THR A 330 37.08 54.66 -3.58
CA THR A 330 36.59 55.73 -4.44
C THR A 330 35.11 55.50 -4.83
N PRO A 331 34.43 56.52 -5.39
CA PRO A 331 33.09 56.33 -5.95
C PRO A 331 33.03 55.26 -7.05
N ASP A 332 34.11 55.08 -7.81
CA ASP A 332 34.20 54.06 -8.87
C ASP A 332 34.30 52.65 -8.28
N ASP A 333 35.02 52.48 -7.15
CA ASP A 333 35.07 51.21 -6.40
C ASP A 333 33.69 50.82 -5.90
N ARG A 334 32.93 51.78 -5.38
CA ARG A 334 31.54 51.57 -4.94
C ARG A 334 30.66 51.08 -6.10
N ALA A 335 30.65 51.79 -7.23
CA ALA A 335 29.85 51.41 -8.38
C ALA A 335 30.23 50.02 -8.93
N THR A 336 31.53 49.70 -8.90
CA THR A 336 32.03 48.38 -9.31
C THR A 336 31.55 47.28 -8.37
N MET A 337 31.65 47.47 -7.05
CA MET A 337 31.19 46.49 -6.06
C MET A 337 29.68 46.30 -6.08
N GLU A 338 28.89 47.37 -6.29
CA GLU A 338 27.44 47.27 -6.47
C GLU A 338 27.06 46.42 -7.70
N THR A 339 27.79 46.60 -8.81
CA THR A 339 27.59 45.80 -10.03
C THR A 339 27.92 44.32 -9.80
N LEU A 340 29.06 44.03 -9.15
CA LEU A 340 29.44 42.66 -8.82
C LEU A 340 28.45 42.04 -7.84
N ALA A 341 28.00 42.78 -6.82
CA ALA A 341 27.04 42.33 -5.82
C ALA A 341 25.70 41.91 -6.45
N ALA A 342 25.19 42.66 -7.44
CA ALA A 342 23.99 42.29 -8.18
C ALA A 342 24.17 40.95 -8.92
N ASN A 343 25.30 40.75 -9.61
CA ASN A 343 25.60 39.50 -10.30
C ASN A 343 25.79 38.32 -9.34
N ILE A 344 26.44 38.55 -8.19
CA ILE A 344 26.58 37.56 -7.12
C ILE A 344 25.21 37.19 -6.55
N GLY A 345 24.31 38.16 -6.34
CA GLY A 345 22.94 37.92 -5.89
C GLY A 345 22.17 36.98 -6.81
N VAL A 346 22.25 37.21 -8.13
CA VAL A 346 21.66 36.30 -9.14
C VAL A 346 22.30 34.91 -9.11
N ALA A 347 23.63 34.83 -9.07
CA ALA A 347 24.34 33.55 -9.04
C ALA A 347 24.01 32.75 -7.76
N LEU A 348 23.95 33.42 -6.60
CA LEU A 348 23.59 32.82 -5.32
C LEU A 348 22.16 32.29 -5.34
N ARG A 349 21.22 33.03 -5.94
CA ARG A 349 19.84 32.55 -6.15
C ARG A 349 19.81 31.29 -7.02
N ASN A 350 20.54 31.29 -8.14
CA ASN A 350 20.59 30.15 -9.06
C ASN A 350 21.21 28.91 -8.40
N ALA A 351 22.31 29.07 -7.66
CA ALA A 351 22.96 27.99 -6.92
C ALA A 351 22.03 27.39 -5.85
N ASN A 352 21.29 28.24 -5.11
CA ASN A 352 20.28 27.80 -4.14
C ASN A 352 19.12 27.03 -4.79
N LEU A 353 18.60 27.51 -5.94
CA LEU A 353 17.57 26.82 -6.71
C LEU A 353 18.05 25.45 -7.20
N TYR A 354 19.27 25.38 -7.75
CA TYR A 354 19.85 24.13 -8.23
C TYR A 354 20.06 23.12 -7.11
N ARG A 355 20.55 23.57 -5.95
CA ARG A 355 20.66 22.74 -4.74
C ARG A 355 19.30 22.19 -4.31
N SER A 356 18.26 23.03 -4.31
CA SER A 356 16.89 22.65 -3.95
C SER A 356 16.32 21.60 -4.91
N GLU A 357 16.51 21.78 -6.22
CA GLU A 357 16.06 20.81 -7.24
C GLU A 357 16.81 19.48 -7.15
N ARG A 358 18.14 19.50 -6.94
CA ARG A 358 18.91 18.28 -6.69
C ARG A 358 18.41 17.52 -5.46
N TRP A 359 18.15 18.24 -4.37
CA TRP A 359 17.65 17.65 -3.14
C TRP A 359 16.24 17.06 -3.33
N ARG A 360 15.32 17.76 -4.00
CA ARG A 360 13.98 17.23 -4.34
C ARG A 360 14.07 15.96 -5.19
N ARG A 361 14.95 15.93 -6.19
CA ARG A 361 15.18 14.74 -7.01
C ARG A 361 15.71 13.57 -6.18
N GLN A 362 16.66 13.82 -5.28
CA GLN A 362 17.19 12.80 -4.38
C GLN A 362 16.08 12.19 -3.49
N VAL A 363 15.23 13.04 -2.90
CA VAL A 363 14.07 12.60 -2.10
C VAL A 363 13.14 11.72 -2.93
N ALA A 364 12.83 12.13 -4.17
CA ALA A 364 11.97 11.36 -5.07
C ALA A 364 12.58 9.99 -5.43
N ASP A 365 13.88 9.94 -5.72
CA ASP A 365 14.59 8.69 -6.00
C ASP A 365 14.62 7.75 -4.79
N SER A 366 14.80 8.29 -3.57
CA SER A 366 14.68 7.51 -2.33
C SER A 366 13.28 6.91 -2.14
N LEU A 367 12.22 7.71 -2.34
CA LEU A 367 10.83 7.23 -2.25
C LEU A 367 10.51 6.16 -3.31
N ARG A 368 11.02 6.33 -4.54
CA ARG A 368 10.88 5.32 -5.60
C ARG A 368 11.58 4.01 -5.25
N ARG A 369 12.77 4.07 -4.66
CA ARG A 369 13.54 2.90 -4.22
C ARG A 369 12.83 2.13 -3.11
N ILE A 370 12.27 2.85 -2.12
CA ILE A 370 11.41 2.28 -1.08
C ILE A 370 10.19 1.63 -1.70
N SER A 371 9.48 2.33 -2.59
CA SER A 371 8.29 1.81 -3.25
C SER A 371 8.57 0.52 -4.04
N GLY A 372 9.74 0.42 -4.68
CA GLY A 372 10.17 -0.81 -5.36
C GLY A 372 10.43 -1.98 -4.38
N ALA A 373 11.06 -1.69 -3.24
CA ALA A 373 11.29 -2.69 -2.19
C ALA A 373 10.00 -3.21 -1.55
N LEU A 374 8.92 -2.41 -1.56
CA LEU A 374 7.59 -2.83 -1.09
C LEU A 374 6.90 -3.86 -1.99
N ILE A 375 7.30 -3.96 -3.25
CA ILE A 375 6.74 -4.91 -4.23
C ILE A 375 7.47 -6.26 -4.13
N THR A 376 8.73 -6.25 -3.71
CA THR A 376 9.53 -7.46 -3.51
C THR A 376 9.20 -8.15 -2.19
N ASP A 377 9.30 -9.48 -2.15
CA ASP A 377 9.00 -10.34 -0.99
C ASP A 377 10.09 -10.22 0.10
N VAL A 378 10.29 -9.01 0.61
CA VAL A 378 11.33 -8.63 1.58
C VAL A 378 10.70 -8.51 2.97
N ASP A 379 11.40 -8.99 4.00
CA ASP A 379 10.95 -8.89 5.39
C ASP A 379 10.69 -7.43 5.83
N LEU A 380 9.62 -7.23 6.63
CA LEU A 380 9.17 -5.93 7.10
C LEU A 380 10.26 -5.16 7.86
N GLN A 381 11.08 -5.83 8.67
CA GLN A 381 12.14 -5.12 9.42
C GLN A 381 13.20 -4.56 8.47
N SER A 382 13.53 -5.29 7.40
CA SER A 382 14.48 -4.83 6.39
C SER A 382 13.96 -3.61 5.64
N ILE A 383 12.67 -3.61 5.27
CA ILE A 383 12.00 -2.47 4.63
C ILE A 383 12.01 -1.25 5.55
N LEU A 384 11.61 -1.41 6.82
CA LEU A 384 11.58 -0.32 7.79
C LEU A 384 12.98 0.25 8.07
N LYS A 385 14.01 -0.60 8.18
CA LYS A 385 15.42 -0.15 8.28
C LYS A 385 15.84 0.65 7.06
N THR A 386 15.46 0.20 5.87
CA THR A 386 15.75 0.91 4.61
C THR A 386 15.09 2.28 4.58
N ILE A 387 13.81 2.37 4.98
CA ILE A 387 13.08 3.63 5.08
C ILE A 387 13.79 4.61 6.01
N LEU A 388 14.22 4.16 7.19
CA LEU A 388 14.92 5.02 8.15
C LEU A 388 16.31 5.44 7.64
N ALA A 389 17.04 4.54 6.98
CA ALA A 389 18.33 4.87 6.38
C ALA A 389 18.21 5.90 5.25
N GLU A 390 17.21 5.75 4.38
CA GLU A 390 16.91 6.73 3.33
C GLU A 390 16.44 8.05 3.90
N LEU A 391 15.68 8.05 4.99
CA LEU A 391 15.23 9.28 5.64
C LEU A 391 16.41 10.03 6.28
N LYS A 392 17.34 9.32 6.94
CA LYS A 392 18.59 9.88 7.48
C LYS A 392 19.49 10.50 6.41
N ARG A 393 19.46 9.96 5.19
CA ARG A 393 20.22 10.51 4.03
C ARG A 393 19.62 11.82 3.50
N ASN A 394 18.33 12.06 3.71
CA ASN A 394 17.61 13.18 3.12
C ASN A 394 17.32 14.32 4.12
N LEU A 395 17.26 14.03 5.42
CA LEU A 395 17.03 15.01 6.48
C LEU A 395 18.09 14.93 7.58
N PRO A 396 18.53 16.06 8.14
CA PRO A 396 19.42 16.08 9.29
C PRO A 396 18.70 15.52 10.51
N ALA A 397 19.18 14.39 11.03
CA ALA A 397 18.67 13.77 12.24
C ALA A 397 19.79 12.98 12.91
N ASP A 398 19.94 13.18 14.22
CA ASP A 398 20.83 12.34 15.04
C ASP A 398 20.15 11.01 15.35
N ALA A 399 18.84 11.06 15.56
CA ALA A 399 18.01 9.92 15.90
C ALA A 399 16.74 9.84 15.05
N LEU A 400 16.43 8.63 14.55
CA LEU A 400 15.12 8.31 13.98
C LEU A 400 14.51 7.09 14.64
N THR A 401 13.21 7.18 14.95
CA THR A 401 12.51 6.15 15.74
C THR A 401 11.11 5.86 15.18
N LEU A 402 10.76 4.57 15.09
CA LEU A 402 9.43 4.08 14.73
C LEU A 402 8.71 3.47 15.94
N TRP A 403 7.54 4.02 16.23
CA TRP A 403 6.67 3.60 17.33
C TRP A 403 5.48 2.87 16.75
N LEU A 404 5.30 1.57 17.03
CA LEU A 404 4.18 0.79 16.48
C LEU A 404 3.17 0.39 17.55
N PHE A 405 1.90 0.32 17.16
CA PHE A 405 0.87 -0.29 17.98
C PHE A 405 0.90 -1.81 17.78
N VAL A 406 1.26 -2.54 18.83
CA VAL A 406 1.16 -4.00 18.87
C VAL A 406 -0.09 -4.34 19.68
N ASP A 407 -0.92 -5.25 19.16
CA ASP A 407 -2.03 -5.80 19.94
C ASP A 407 -1.45 -6.73 21.03
N ALA A 408 -1.94 -6.61 22.27
CA ALA A 408 -1.38 -7.32 23.41
C ALA A 408 -1.48 -8.85 23.21
N GLN A 409 -0.38 -9.57 23.43
CA GLN A 409 -0.42 -11.02 23.60
C GLN A 409 -1.16 -11.37 24.90
N VAL A 410 -2.10 -12.31 24.83
CA VAL A 410 -2.73 -12.88 26.02
C VAL A 410 -1.71 -13.77 26.72
N GLY A 411 -1.37 -13.46 27.98
CA GLY A 411 -0.43 -14.24 28.79
C GLY A 411 0.53 -13.43 29.66
N ALA A 412 0.62 -12.11 29.51
CA ALA A 412 1.19 -11.30 30.60
C ALA A 412 0.20 -11.36 31.78
N PRO A 413 0.65 -11.67 33.01
CA PRO A 413 -0.23 -11.69 34.18
C PRO A 413 -0.86 -10.31 34.32
N SER A 414 -2.14 -10.22 33.96
CA SER A 414 -2.95 -9.05 34.25
C SER A 414 -3.42 -9.26 35.68
N ALA A 415 -2.89 -8.46 36.60
CA ALA A 415 -3.54 -8.24 37.87
C ALA A 415 -4.99 -7.79 37.56
N GLU A 416 -5.93 -8.48 38.20
CA GLU A 416 -7.35 -8.42 37.93
C GLU A 416 -7.94 -6.99 38.07
N ASN A 417 -9.02 -6.77 37.33
CA ASN A 417 -10.10 -5.83 37.61
C ASN A 417 -9.84 -4.32 37.43
N GLU A 418 -9.67 -3.85 36.18
CA GLU A 418 -10.20 -2.53 35.77
C GLU A 418 -10.69 -2.57 34.31
N PRO A 419 -11.95 -2.19 34.01
CA PRO A 419 -12.43 -2.10 32.64
C PRO A 419 -11.86 -0.84 32.00
N GLY A 420 -10.75 -1.00 31.26
CA GLY A 420 -10.30 0.03 30.33
C GLY A 420 -8.81 0.32 30.24
N GLN A 421 -7.89 -0.64 30.27
CA GLN A 421 -6.48 -0.50 29.80
C GLN A 421 -5.81 -1.90 29.78
N LYS A 422 -4.86 -2.29 28.91
CA LYS A 422 -3.90 -1.61 28.02
C LYS A 422 -3.55 -2.51 26.82
N ARG A 423 -3.59 -1.97 25.60
CA ARG A 423 -2.80 -2.49 24.47
C ARG A 423 -1.34 -2.15 24.72
N SER A 424 -0.47 -3.13 24.96
CA SER A 424 0.96 -2.91 25.17
C SER A 424 1.62 -2.46 23.86
N ARG A 425 2.02 -1.18 23.80
CA ARG A 425 2.64 -0.56 22.63
C ARG A 425 4.14 -0.81 22.69
N ARG A 426 4.73 -1.38 21.63
CA ARG A 426 6.15 -1.77 21.63
C ARG A 426 6.90 -0.95 20.60
N LEU A 427 8.02 -0.35 21.02
CA LEU A 427 9.03 0.21 20.12
C LEU A 427 9.50 -0.91 19.18
N LEU A 428 9.45 -0.72 17.87
CA LEU A 428 9.91 -1.74 16.94
C LEU A 428 11.34 -1.49 16.47
N LEU A 429 11.70 -0.25 16.11
CA LEU A 429 12.99 0.07 15.47
C LEU A 429 13.46 1.51 15.79
N SER A 430 14.71 1.67 16.21
CA SER A 430 15.45 2.95 16.27
C SER A 430 16.77 2.81 15.49
N THR A 431 17.25 3.89 14.86
CA THR A 431 18.52 3.89 14.09
C THR A 431 19.69 4.58 14.79
N THR A 432 19.54 4.92 16.07
CA THR A 432 20.64 5.48 16.87
C THR A 432 21.65 4.39 17.22
N GLU A 433 22.88 4.53 16.74
CA GLU A 433 24.05 4.05 17.48
C GLU A 433 24.42 5.11 18.53
N PRO A 434 24.66 4.73 19.80
CA PRO A 434 24.83 3.37 20.30
C PRO A 434 23.51 2.74 20.82
N ALA A 435 23.58 1.44 21.14
CA ALA A 435 22.52 0.53 21.56
C ALA A 435 21.63 0.96 22.77
N ASP A 436 21.86 2.13 23.37
CA ASP A 436 21.21 2.59 24.61
C ASP A 436 19.76 3.06 24.43
N VAL A 437 19.32 3.31 23.19
CA VAL A 437 17.91 3.66 22.87
C VAL A 437 17.04 2.42 22.65
N VAL A 438 17.64 1.22 22.53
CA VAL A 438 16.93 -0.05 22.28
C VAL A 438 16.20 -0.57 23.54
N SER A 439 16.50 -0.02 24.72
CA SER A 439 15.86 -0.36 26.00
C SER A 439 14.96 0.76 26.52
N PHE A 440 13.93 1.15 25.77
CA PHE A 440 12.79 1.82 26.41
C PHE A 440 12.21 0.84 27.44
N GLU A 441 12.06 1.27 28.70
CA GLU A 441 11.39 0.46 29.71
C GLU A 441 10.03 -0.02 29.19
N PRO A 442 9.59 -1.25 29.53
CA PRO A 442 8.28 -1.78 29.11
C PRO A 442 7.08 -0.90 29.53
N ASN A 443 7.30 0.16 30.32
CA ASN A 443 6.29 1.09 30.82
C ASN A 443 6.26 2.47 30.11
N PHE A 444 7.09 2.73 29.09
CA PHE A 444 7.00 4.02 28.36
C PHE A 444 5.72 4.09 27.53
N GLU A 445 4.79 4.95 27.95
CA GLU A 445 3.55 5.22 27.22
C GLU A 445 3.63 6.56 26.47
N PRO A 446 3.61 6.56 25.12
CA PRO A 446 3.53 7.78 24.30
C PRO A 446 2.32 8.69 24.61
N ARG A 447 1.39 8.23 25.45
CA ARG A 447 0.22 8.99 25.93
C ARG A 447 0.54 10.05 26.97
N ARG A 448 1.69 9.98 27.62
CA ARG A 448 2.10 10.93 28.67
C ARG A 448 2.91 12.09 28.14
N ASP A 449 3.47 11.98 26.94
CA ASP A 449 4.22 13.07 26.29
C ASP A 449 3.28 13.94 25.43
N PRO A 450 3.15 15.25 25.71
CA PRO A 450 2.23 16.13 24.99
C PRO A 450 2.52 16.25 23.49
N TRP A 451 3.79 16.21 23.10
CA TRP A 451 4.20 16.40 21.70
C TRP A 451 3.95 15.11 20.89
N LEU A 452 4.27 13.94 21.43
CA LEU A 452 3.91 12.66 20.79
C LEU A 452 2.40 12.47 20.73
N GLN A 453 1.64 12.98 21.70
CA GLN A 453 0.17 13.01 21.61
C GLN A 453 -0.31 13.91 20.48
N ALA A 454 0.24 15.10 20.34
CA ALA A 454 -0.09 15.97 19.21
C ALA A 454 0.17 15.27 17.87
N GLY A 455 1.33 14.62 17.72
CA GLY A 455 1.65 13.80 16.54
C GLY A 455 0.69 12.64 16.31
N LEU A 456 0.21 11.99 17.37
CA LEU A 456 -0.74 10.89 17.27
C LEU A 456 -2.13 11.33 16.83
N HIS A 457 -2.56 12.51 17.23
CA HIS A 457 -3.88 13.04 16.93
C HIS A 457 -3.95 13.84 15.63
N SER A 458 -2.80 14.34 15.17
CA SER A 458 -2.66 15.06 13.91
C SER A 458 -2.78 14.15 12.68
N SER A 459 -3.20 14.74 11.55
CA SER A 459 -3.10 14.16 10.20
C SER A 459 -1.79 14.51 9.49
N GLU A 460 -1.04 15.47 10.02
CA GLU A 460 0.21 16.00 9.46
C GLU A 460 1.33 15.96 10.50
N PRO A 461 2.61 15.94 10.09
CA PRO A 461 3.72 16.03 11.03
C PRO A 461 3.68 17.26 11.94
N VAL A 462 4.11 17.10 13.19
CA VAL A 462 4.15 18.16 14.19
C VAL A 462 5.60 18.46 14.55
N ILE A 463 6.06 19.67 14.26
CA ILE A 463 7.38 20.16 14.67
C ILE A 463 7.33 20.55 16.14
N ARG A 464 8.31 20.12 16.92
CA ARG A 464 8.46 20.48 18.33
C ARG A 464 8.84 21.96 18.43
N GLN A 465 8.15 22.69 19.31
CA GLN A 465 8.49 24.07 19.63
C GLN A 465 9.60 24.10 20.71
N PRO A 466 10.56 25.05 20.67
CA PRO A 466 11.66 25.10 21.64
C PRO A 466 11.23 25.21 23.11
N ASN A 467 10.03 25.73 23.37
CA ASN A 467 9.44 25.87 24.69
C ASN A 467 8.76 24.59 25.23
N HIS A 468 8.64 23.52 24.42
CA HIS A 468 8.10 22.25 24.89
C HIS A 468 9.14 21.49 25.75
N PRO A 469 8.71 20.55 26.61
CA PRO A 469 9.64 19.62 27.24
C PRO A 469 10.51 18.87 26.21
N PRO A 470 11.72 18.41 26.57
CA PRO A 470 12.51 17.59 25.68
C PRO A 470 11.80 16.31 25.27
N ASP A 471 11.92 15.94 24.00
CA ASP A 471 11.34 14.68 23.54
C ASP A 471 12.03 13.48 24.21
N PRO A 472 11.38 12.30 24.26
CA PRO A 472 11.91 11.15 25.01
C PRO A 472 13.30 10.68 24.57
N VAL A 473 13.64 10.87 23.29
CA VAL A 473 14.95 10.52 22.74
C VAL A 473 15.96 11.60 23.10
N ALA A 474 15.63 12.88 22.91
CA ALA A 474 16.46 14.01 23.31
C ALA A 474 16.79 14.02 24.80
N ALA A 475 15.81 13.73 25.67
CA ALA A 475 15.99 13.66 27.11
C ALA A 475 17.00 12.58 27.53
N ARG A 476 17.05 11.46 26.81
CA ARG A 476 17.98 10.35 27.08
C ARG A 476 19.38 10.62 26.52
N LEU A 477 19.46 11.31 25.38
CA LEU A 477 20.72 11.69 24.75
C LEU A 477 21.34 12.97 25.35
N GLY A 478 20.65 13.61 26.32
CA GLY A 478 21.15 14.80 27.00
C GLY A 478 21.18 16.05 26.13
N TYR A 479 20.26 16.16 25.18
CA TYR A 479 20.24 17.30 24.25
C TYR A 479 19.76 18.60 24.91
N PRO A 480 20.22 19.76 24.41
CA PRO A 480 19.76 21.07 24.88
C PRO A 480 18.24 21.23 24.78
N ALA A 481 17.65 22.07 25.64
CA ALA A 481 16.20 22.27 25.66
C ALA A 481 15.64 22.83 24.33
N ASP A 482 16.45 23.53 23.54
CA ASP A 482 16.07 24.12 22.26
C ASP A 482 16.30 23.21 21.04
N HIS A 483 16.69 21.94 21.23
CA HIS A 483 16.87 20.96 20.15
C HIS A 483 15.66 20.86 19.20
N SER A 484 15.90 20.41 17.98
CA SER A 484 14.85 20.24 16.97
C SER A 484 14.27 18.83 17.00
N ALA A 485 12.95 18.70 16.90
CA ALA A 485 12.30 17.40 16.70
C ALA A 485 11.06 17.52 15.80
N ILE A 486 10.75 16.48 15.03
CA ILE A 486 9.52 16.36 14.23
C ILE A 486 8.90 14.96 14.38
N VAL A 487 7.59 14.89 14.58
CA VAL A 487 6.84 13.63 14.72
C VAL A 487 5.79 13.54 13.63
N ALA A 488 5.69 12.40 12.95
CA ALA A 488 4.68 12.13 11.93
C ALA A 488 3.84 10.89 12.28
N PRO A 489 2.51 10.93 12.05
CA PRO A 489 1.67 9.76 12.21
C PRO A 489 1.93 8.73 11.11
N LEU A 490 2.01 7.45 11.49
CA LEU A 490 1.96 6.33 10.54
C LEU A 490 0.49 5.94 10.39
N GLN A 491 -0.14 6.36 9.29
CA GLN A 491 -1.57 6.16 9.06
C GLN A 491 -1.83 5.69 7.63
N VAL A 492 -2.71 4.69 7.50
CA VAL A 492 -3.30 4.27 6.23
C VAL A 492 -4.80 4.51 6.33
N GLN A 493 -5.35 5.35 5.43
CA GLN A 493 -6.75 5.80 5.47
C GLN A 493 -7.14 6.40 6.82
N LYS A 494 -8.00 5.73 7.62
CA LYS A 494 -8.42 6.16 8.97
C LYS A 494 -7.73 5.38 10.10
N ARG A 495 -6.87 4.41 9.77
CA ARG A 495 -6.25 3.51 10.74
C ARG A 495 -4.86 4.00 11.12
N ARG A 496 -4.65 4.29 12.41
CA ARG A 496 -3.35 4.67 12.97
C ARG A 496 -2.55 3.41 13.31
N LEU A 497 -1.37 3.29 12.71
CA LEU A 497 -0.45 2.17 12.89
C LEU A 497 0.68 2.51 13.88
N GLY A 498 1.04 3.79 14.00
CA GLY A 498 2.18 4.21 14.81
C GLY A 498 2.60 5.66 14.65
N LEU A 499 3.84 5.98 15.04
CA LEU A 499 4.49 7.28 14.88
C LEU A 499 5.92 7.10 14.32
N LEU A 500 6.40 8.10 13.60
CA LEU A 500 7.78 8.26 13.16
C LEU A 500 8.32 9.56 13.77
N THR A 501 9.45 9.50 14.49
CA THR A 501 10.07 10.69 15.10
C THR A 501 11.50 10.89 14.61
N LEU A 502 11.87 12.14 14.37
CA LEU A 502 13.22 12.59 14.05
C LEU A 502 13.64 13.62 15.09
N THR A 503 14.86 13.48 15.61
CA THR A 503 15.43 14.38 16.62
C THR A 503 16.83 14.80 16.22
N HIS A 504 17.17 16.08 16.42
CA HIS A 504 18.48 16.67 16.15
C HIS A 504 18.86 17.66 17.26
N HIS A 505 20.10 17.58 17.75
CA HIS A 505 20.61 18.34 18.88
C HIS A 505 20.58 19.87 18.68
N GLU A 506 20.84 20.36 17.47
CA GLU A 506 20.76 21.80 17.16
C GLU A 506 19.31 22.32 16.93
N PRO A 507 19.00 23.58 17.31
CA PRO A 507 17.70 24.22 17.06
C PRO A 507 17.45 24.54 15.58
N GLY A 508 16.17 24.70 15.22
CA GLY A 508 15.73 25.26 13.93
C GLY A 508 16.00 24.40 12.68
N LYS A 509 16.17 23.07 12.82
CA LYS A 509 16.52 22.17 11.70
C LYS A 509 15.35 21.71 10.85
N TYR A 510 14.12 21.80 11.36
CA TYR A 510 12.93 21.33 10.66
C TYR A 510 12.00 22.49 10.29
N GLY A 511 11.57 22.51 9.03
CA GLY A 511 10.64 23.49 8.47
C GLY A 511 9.70 22.83 7.45
N ALA A 512 9.10 23.61 6.55
CA ALA A 512 8.10 23.13 5.58
C ALA A 512 8.62 21.98 4.69
N GLU A 513 9.89 22.04 4.28
CA GLU A 513 10.53 21.01 3.48
C GLU A 513 10.71 19.68 4.25
N ALA A 514 11.22 19.77 5.48
CA ALA A 514 11.33 18.59 6.36
C ALA A 514 9.96 17.97 6.62
N HIS A 515 8.93 18.80 6.83
CA HIS A 515 7.55 18.36 7.01
C HIS A 515 7.03 17.54 5.82
N ALA A 516 7.23 18.01 4.59
CA ALA A 516 6.81 17.30 3.38
C ALA A 516 7.54 15.95 3.22
N VAL A 517 8.86 15.92 3.44
CA VAL A 517 9.66 14.70 3.33
C VAL A 517 9.27 13.69 4.41
N THR A 518 9.17 14.12 5.68
CA THR A 518 8.76 13.22 6.77
C THR A 518 7.36 12.65 6.51
N THR A 519 6.43 13.44 5.96
CA THR A 519 5.10 12.96 5.56
C THR A 519 5.19 11.84 4.53
N ALA A 520 5.97 12.03 3.46
CA ALA A 520 6.09 11.04 2.40
C ALA A 520 6.69 9.71 2.92
N PHE A 521 7.72 9.78 3.75
CA PHE A 521 8.36 8.60 4.34
C PHE A 521 7.46 7.92 5.38
N ALA A 522 6.74 8.68 6.20
CA ALA A 522 5.76 8.14 7.15
C ALA A 522 4.65 7.37 6.42
N ASN A 523 4.15 7.90 5.30
CA ASN A 523 3.16 7.23 4.46
C ASN A 523 3.70 5.92 3.87
N GLN A 524 4.93 5.92 3.35
CA GLN A 524 5.56 4.70 2.82
C GLN A 524 5.75 3.64 3.91
N ALA A 525 6.19 4.03 5.10
CA ALA A 525 6.30 3.12 6.24
C ALA A 525 4.93 2.56 6.64
N ALA A 526 3.89 3.40 6.69
CA ALA A 526 2.53 2.97 7.02
C ALA A 526 2.00 1.94 6.00
N ILE A 527 2.22 2.16 4.70
CA ILE A 527 1.87 1.21 3.64
C ILE A 527 2.63 -0.10 3.82
N ALA A 528 3.94 -0.05 4.09
CA ALA A 528 4.76 -1.24 4.32
C ALA A 528 4.20 -2.12 5.45
N ILE A 529 3.85 -1.48 6.57
CA ILE A 529 3.32 -2.15 7.75
C ILE A 529 1.96 -2.77 7.46
N GLU A 530 1.07 -2.05 6.78
CA GLU A 530 -0.26 -2.58 6.46
C GLU A 530 -0.17 -3.71 5.42
N ASN A 531 0.70 -3.62 4.42
CA ASN A 531 0.93 -4.68 3.44
C ASN A 531 1.45 -5.97 4.11
N ALA A 532 2.47 -5.86 4.95
CA ALA A 532 2.99 -7.00 5.70
C ALA A 532 1.90 -7.64 6.58
N ARG A 533 1.04 -6.83 7.19
CA ARG A 533 -0.08 -7.31 7.99
C ARG A 533 -1.15 -8.01 7.14
N LEU A 534 -1.55 -7.42 6.01
CA LEU A 534 -2.52 -8.02 5.09
C LEU A 534 -1.99 -9.33 4.51
N PHE A 535 -0.71 -9.38 4.13
CA PHE A 535 -0.06 -10.59 3.67
C PHE A 535 -0.07 -11.69 4.73
N HIS A 536 0.24 -11.35 5.99
CA HIS A 536 0.18 -12.30 7.10
C HIS A 536 -1.25 -12.83 7.34
N VAL A 537 -2.27 -11.97 7.25
CA VAL A 537 -3.68 -12.36 7.35
C VAL A 537 -4.06 -13.29 6.20
N ALA A 538 -3.71 -12.93 4.95
CA ALA A 538 -4.00 -13.74 3.78
C ALA A 538 -3.31 -15.11 3.81
N GLN A 539 -2.04 -15.17 4.22
CA GLN A 539 -1.33 -16.44 4.41
C GLN A 539 -1.98 -17.31 5.49
N THR A 540 -2.40 -16.69 6.60
CA THR A 540 -3.11 -17.39 7.67
C THR A 540 -4.41 -17.97 7.11
N GLU A 541 -5.23 -17.17 6.45
CA GLU A 541 -6.50 -17.59 5.85
C GLU A 541 -6.32 -18.70 4.80
N ALA A 542 -5.34 -18.58 3.90
CA ALA A 542 -5.02 -19.62 2.91
C ALA A 542 -4.63 -20.94 3.58
N ARG A 543 -3.88 -20.88 4.68
CA ARG A 543 -3.53 -22.06 5.49
C ARG A 543 -4.77 -22.69 6.14
N ILE A 544 -5.72 -21.89 6.65
CA ILE A 544 -7.00 -22.39 7.19
C ILE A 544 -7.84 -23.06 6.08
N SER A 545 -7.96 -22.42 4.93
CA SER A 545 -8.77 -22.96 3.82
C SER A 545 -8.20 -24.26 3.29
N ARG A 546 -6.87 -24.36 3.13
CA ARG A 546 -6.19 -25.60 2.71
C ARG A 546 -6.40 -26.73 3.71
N ALA A 547 -6.31 -26.41 5.01
CA ALA A 547 -6.59 -27.33 6.09
C ALA A 547 -8.02 -27.89 6.07
N LEU A 548 -9.01 -27.00 5.97
CA LEU A 548 -10.41 -27.39 5.94
C LEU A 548 -10.74 -28.19 4.68
N LEU A 549 -10.13 -27.87 3.53
CA LEU A 549 -10.29 -28.63 2.30
C LEU A 549 -9.74 -30.05 2.43
N GLN A 550 -8.53 -30.23 2.97
CA GLN A 550 -7.95 -31.56 3.20
C GLN A 550 -8.82 -32.41 4.15
N VAL A 551 -9.38 -31.80 5.20
CA VAL A 551 -10.33 -32.46 6.09
C VAL A 551 -11.62 -32.84 5.36
N ALA A 552 -12.17 -31.95 4.54
CA ALA A 552 -13.38 -32.21 3.78
C ALA A 552 -13.18 -33.32 2.73
N GLU A 553 -12.03 -33.37 2.05
CA GLU A 553 -11.65 -34.43 1.12
C GLU A 553 -11.54 -35.78 1.83
N ALA A 554 -10.87 -35.83 3.00
CA ALA A 554 -10.80 -37.04 3.80
C ALA A 554 -12.18 -37.52 4.30
N ALA A 555 -13.10 -36.59 4.53
CA ALA A 555 -14.47 -36.89 4.95
C ALA A 555 -15.38 -37.39 3.81
N GLN A 556 -14.99 -37.21 2.54
CA GLN A 556 -15.76 -37.71 1.39
C GLN A 556 -15.61 -39.23 1.20
N ASP A 557 -14.58 -39.85 1.77
CA ASP A 557 -14.38 -41.30 1.71
C ASP A 557 -15.27 -41.99 2.76
N MET A 558 -16.53 -42.26 2.38
CA MET A 558 -17.60 -42.68 3.31
C MET A 558 -17.48 -44.12 3.82
N ASP A 559 -16.57 -44.93 3.25
CA ASP A 559 -16.53 -46.37 3.54
C ASP A 559 -15.94 -46.69 4.91
N ASN A 560 -15.08 -45.83 5.47
CA ASN A 560 -14.52 -46.01 6.81
C ASN A 560 -14.32 -44.67 7.56
N LEU A 561 -15.09 -44.46 8.63
CA LEU A 561 -15.02 -43.24 9.46
C LEU A 561 -13.68 -43.09 10.20
N GLU A 562 -13.08 -44.20 10.62
CA GLU A 562 -11.88 -44.19 11.46
C GLU A 562 -10.63 -43.65 10.73
N PRO A 563 -10.27 -44.09 9.50
CA PRO A 563 -9.22 -43.45 8.69
C PRO A 563 -9.43 -41.96 8.45
N ALA A 564 -10.68 -41.54 8.17
CA ALA A 564 -11.01 -40.13 7.97
C ALA A 564 -10.73 -39.32 9.25
N LEU A 565 -11.17 -39.80 10.42
CA LEU A 565 -10.88 -39.16 11.70
C LEU A 565 -9.38 -39.14 12.04
N VAL A 566 -8.63 -40.20 11.71
CA VAL A 566 -7.17 -40.22 11.85
C VAL A 566 -6.53 -39.13 10.98
N ALA A 567 -6.92 -39.00 9.71
CA ALA A 567 -6.44 -37.93 8.84
C ALA A 567 -6.76 -36.54 9.41
N ILE A 568 -7.95 -36.34 9.98
CA ILE A 568 -8.33 -35.09 10.66
C ILE A 568 -7.39 -34.79 11.84
N THR A 569 -7.06 -35.79 12.68
CA THR A 569 -6.11 -35.58 13.78
C THR A 569 -4.71 -35.24 13.29
N GLN A 570 -4.25 -35.82 12.17
CA GLN A 570 -2.94 -35.51 11.57
C GLN A 570 -2.90 -34.09 11.01
N VAL A 571 -3.97 -33.68 10.31
CA VAL A 571 -4.10 -32.33 9.76
C VAL A 571 -4.12 -31.30 10.89
N ALA A 572 -4.89 -31.52 11.96
CA ALA A 572 -4.88 -30.69 13.15
C ALA A 572 -3.46 -30.52 13.73
N SER A 573 -2.69 -31.61 13.82
CA SER A 573 -1.30 -31.60 14.30
C SER A 573 -0.31 -30.86 13.38
N LEU A 574 -0.58 -30.78 12.07
CA LEU A 574 0.30 -30.09 11.12
C LEU A 574 0.07 -28.57 11.08
N ILE A 575 -1.16 -28.12 11.33
CA ILE A 575 -1.53 -26.71 11.14
C ILE A 575 -1.27 -25.91 12.41
N THR A 576 -1.66 -26.43 13.55
CA THR A 576 -1.30 -25.85 14.84
C THR A 576 -0.08 -26.62 15.31
N GLN A 577 1.00 -25.98 15.75
CA GLN A 577 2.19 -26.67 16.29
C GLN A 577 1.84 -27.37 17.62
N VAL A 578 1.00 -28.39 17.56
CA VAL A 578 0.43 -29.11 18.69
C VAL A 578 1.10 -30.47 18.78
N GLU A 579 1.34 -30.93 20.01
CA GLU A 579 2.08 -32.17 20.24
C GLU A 579 1.25 -33.39 19.89
N GLY A 580 -0.07 -33.33 20.13
CA GLY A 580 -0.96 -34.43 19.89
C GLY A 580 -2.42 -34.00 19.75
N CYS A 581 -3.19 -34.82 19.06
CA CYS A 581 -4.60 -34.65 18.84
C CYS A 581 -5.30 -36.00 19.02
N ALA A 582 -6.44 -36.03 19.70
CA ALA A 582 -7.20 -37.24 19.96
C ALA A 582 -8.71 -36.97 19.91
N ILE A 583 -9.48 -37.89 19.35
CA ILE A 583 -10.92 -37.79 19.15
C ILE A 583 -11.61 -38.97 19.86
N TRP A 584 -12.63 -38.64 20.66
CA TRP A 584 -13.55 -39.62 21.19
C TRP A 584 -14.96 -39.36 20.65
N LEU A 585 -15.64 -40.43 20.23
CA LEU A 585 -17.04 -40.37 19.82
C LEU A 585 -17.96 -40.85 20.94
N ARG A 586 -19.13 -40.22 21.03
CA ARG A 586 -20.16 -40.60 21.98
C ARG A 586 -20.97 -41.76 21.43
N GLN A 587 -21.24 -42.79 22.24
CA GLN A 587 -22.16 -43.85 21.84
C GLN A 587 -23.63 -43.42 21.92
N GLN A 588 -24.47 -44.00 21.05
CA GLN A 588 -25.90 -43.81 21.11
C GLN A 588 -26.47 -44.38 22.42
N ASN A 589 -27.28 -43.58 23.11
CA ASN A 589 -27.94 -43.91 24.39
C ASN A 589 -27.03 -43.96 25.65
N ASP A 590 -25.75 -43.60 25.54
CA ASP A 590 -24.85 -43.49 26.69
C ASP A 590 -24.29 -42.05 26.85
N THR A 591 -23.70 -41.77 28.01
CA THR A 591 -22.96 -40.55 28.34
C THR A 591 -21.44 -40.74 28.25
N THR A 592 -20.99 -41.93 27.86
CA THR A 592 -19.59 -42.29 27.70
C THR A 592 -19.08 -41.95 26.30
N TYR A 593 -17.78 -41.68 26.22
CA TYR A 593 -17.06 -41.34 25.00
C TYR A 593 -15.96 -42.37 24.77
N HIS A 594 -15.97 -42.96 23.59
CA HIS A 594 -15.07 -44.03 23.18
C HIS A 594 -13.93 -43.49 22.32
N PRO A 595 -12.68 -43.93 22.56
CA PRO A 595 -11.54 -43.51 21.75
C PRO A 595 -11.73 -43.96 20.30
N THR A 596 -11.47 -43.08 19.34
CA THR A 596 -11.69 -43.38 17.92
C THR A 596 -10.48 -43.06 17.05
N ALA A 597 -9.84 -41.91 17.24
CA ALA A 597 -8.66 -41.54 16.45
C ALA A 597 -7.68 -40.73 17.27
N CYS A 598 -6.37 -40.92 17.05
CA CYS A 598 -5.35 -40.06 17.64
C CYS A 598 -4.12 -39.93 16.74
N SER A 599 -3.36 -38.85 16.93
CA SER A 599 -2.10 -38.53 16.27
C SER A 599 -1.19 -37.73 17.20
N GLY A 600 0.13 -37.87 17.06
CA GLY A 600 1.13 -37.10 17.82
C GLY A 600 1.33 -37.50 19.30
N LEU A 601 0.45 -38.34 19.86
CA LEU A 601 0.65 -38.91 21.19
C LEU A 601 1.89 -39.84 21.23
N SER A 602 2.56 -39.91 22.39
CA SER A 602 3.65 -40.86 22.63
C SER A 602 3.16 -42.32 22.53
N PRO A 603 4.03 -43.32 22.29
CA PRO A 603 3.60 -44.72 22.21
C PRO A 603 2.82 -45.20 23.44
N GLN A 604 3.25 -44.81 24.64
CA GLN A 604 2.53 -45.10 25.89
C GLN A 604 1.19 -44.37 25.96
N GLY A 605 1.13 -43.12 25.49
CA GLY A 605 -0.10 -42.34 25.42
C GLY A 605 -1.13 -42.92 24.44
N GLN A 606 -0.67 -43.49 23.32
CA GLN A 606 -1.53 -44.18 22.34
C GLN A 606 -2.14 -45.46 22.92
N GLU A 607 -1.34 -46.28 23.63
CA GLU A 607 -1.86 -47.47 24.33
C GLU A 607 -2.89 -47.10 25.40
N PHE A 608 -2.61 -46.06 26.20
CA PHE A 608 -3.56 -45.56 27.18
C PHE A 608 -4.85 -45.04 26.52
N PHE A 609 -4.72 -44.28 25.43
CA PHE A 609 -5.85 -43.73 24.67
C PHE A 609 -6.84 -44.82 24.24
N GLN A 610 -6.37 -45.94 23.71
CA GLN A 610 -7.24 -47.04 23.24
C GLN A 610 -8.12 -47.64 24.35
N GLN A 611 -7.72 -47.51 25.61
CA GLN A 611 -8.45 -48.04 26.77
C GLN A 611 -9.18 -46.94 27.56
N CYS A 612 -9.00 -45.68 27.17
CA CYS A 612 -9.48 -44.52 27.92
C CYS A 612 -10.92 -44.17 27.54
N LEU A 613 -11.89 -44.73 28.26
CA LEU A 613 -13.28 -44.29 28.21
C LEU A 613 -13.45 -43.02 29.05
N LEU A 614 -14.04 -41.99 28.44
CA LEU A 614 -14.31 -40.72 29.13
C LEU A 614 -15.78 -40.59 29.48
N SER A 615 -16.06 -40.10 30.69
CA SER A 615 -17.42 -39.76 31.12
C SER A 615 -17.45 -38.38 31.79
N PRO A 616 -18.57 -37.63 31.71
CA PRO A 616 -18.72 -36.35 32.40
C PRO A 616 -18.56 -36.43 33.92
N ALA A 617 -18.79 -37.62 34.50
CA ALA A 617 -18.59 -37.90 35.92
C ALA A 617 -17.10 -37.96 36.31
N GLN A 618 -16.25 -38.46 35.41
CA GLN A 618 -14.80 -38.58 35.66
C GLN A 618 -14.06 -37.30 35.27
N VAL A 619 -14.51 -36.57 34.24
CA VAL A 619 -13.84 -35.38 33.72
C VAL A 619 -14.76 -34.16 33.83
N PRO A 620 -14.62 -33.29 34.86
CA PRO A 620 -15.48 -32.11 35.00
C PRO A 620 -15.42 -31.13 33.82
N ALA A 621 -14.28 -31.02 33.14
CA ALA A 621 -14.15 -30.23 31.91
C ALA A 621 -15.09 -30.72 30.79
N LEU A 622 -15.36 -32.03 30.73
CA LEU A 622 -16.31 -32.62 29.78
C LEU A 622 -17.75 -32.26 30.15
N SER A 623 -18.07 -32.14 31.44
CA SER A 623 -19.37 -31.61 31.88
C SER A 623 -19.59 -30.16 31.42
N ALA A 624 -18.55 -29.31 31.50
CA ALA A 624 -18.61 -27.94 31.00
C ALA A 624 -18.73 -27.90 29.46
N LEU A 625 -17.95 -28.72 28.75
CA LEU A 625 -18.01 -28.88 27.30
C LEU A 625 -19.42 -29.30 26.86
N ASN A 626 -20.04 -30.24 27.59
CA ASN A 626 -21.39 -30.72 27.30
C ASN A 626 -22.49 -29.70 27.58
N ARG A 627 -22.30 -28.82 28.56
CA ARG A 627 -23.29 -27.80 28.90
C ARG A 627 -23.21 -26.60 27.96
N HIS A 628 -22.00 -26.13 27.67
CA HIS A 628 -21.79 -24.85 26.99
C HIS A 628 -21.50 -24.98 25.50
N ARG A 629 -21.11 -26.17 25.01
CA ARG A 629 -20.71 -26.39 23.61
C ARG A 629 -19.60 -25.42 23.15
N GLN A 630 -18.72 -25.03 24.07
CA GLN A 630 -17.59 -24.14 23.82
C GLN A 630 -16.27 -24.81 24.20
N PRO A 631 -15.16 -24.50 23.51
CA PRO A 631 -13.85 -25.05 23.84
C PRO A 631 -13.46 -24.78 25.29
N VAL A 632 -12.87 -25.76 25.96
CA VAL A 632 -12.33 -25.64 27.31
C VAL A 632 -10.81 -25.72 27.26
N VAL A 633 -10.15 -24.64 27.65
CA VAL A 633 -8.68 -24.55 27.68
C VAL A 633 -8.17 -24.81 29.10
N ILE A 634 -7.17 -25.68 29.20
CA ILE A 634 -6.49 -26.08 30.44
C ILE A 634 -4.99 -25.83 30.26
N LEU A 635 -4.47 -24.85 31.01
CA LEU A 635 -3.08 -24.43 30.92
C LEU A 635 -2.13 -25.37 31.66
N ASN A 636 -2.60 -26.08 32.68
CA ASN A 636 -1.82 -27.08 33.42
C ASN A 636 -2.71 -28.27 33.81
N ALA A 637 -2.69 -29.31 33.00
CA ALA A 637 -3.53 -30.49 33.14
C ALA A 637 -3.22 -31.33 34.40
N ALA A 638 -2.01 -31.20 34.98
CA ALA A 638 -1.66 -31.90 36.22
C ALA A 638 -2.22 -31.22 37.48
N ALA A 639 -2.45 -29.90 37.42
CA ALA A 639 -2.90 -29.10 38.57
C ALA A 639 -4.37 -28.65 38.48
N ASP A 640 -4.98 -28.67 37.29
CA ASP A 640 -6.34 -28.20 37.07
C ASP A 640 -7.37 -29.29 37.42
N ALA A 641 -8.15 -29.06 38.48
CA ALA A 641 -9.16 -30.01 38.96
C ALA A 641 -10.26 -30.36 37.94
N ARG A 642 -10.39 -29.57 36.85
CA ARG A 642 -11.35 -29.86 35.77
C ARG A 642 -10.90 -31.05 34.90
N PHE A 643 -9.64 -31.45 34.95
CA PHE A 643 -9.09 -32.56 34.18
C PHE A 643 -8.28 -33.50 35.07
N PRO A 644 -8.64 -34.79 35.21
CA PRO A 644 -7.97 -35.68 36.13
C PRO A 644 -6.48 -35.90 35.80
N ALA A 645 -5.61 -35.75 36.80
CA ALA A 645 -4.17 -35.88 36.65
C ALA A 645 -3.72 -37.26 36.15
N ASN A 646 -4.45 -38.34 36.49
CA ASN A 646 -4.17 -39.68 35.99
C ASN A 646 -4.42 -39.81 34.48
N ILE A 647 -5.44 -39.14 33.96
CA ILE A 647 -5.74 -39.11 32.51
C ILE A 647 -4.72 -38.23 31.79
N ALA A 648 -4.36 -37.07 32.37
CA ALA A 648 -3.32 -36.20 31.83
C ALA A 648 -1.96 -36.92 31.73
N ALA A 649 -1.55 -37.61 32.81
CA ALA A 649 -0.31 -38.39 32.85
C ALA A 649 -0.36 -39.58 31.89
N GLY A 650 -1.48 -40.31 31.84
CA GLY A 650 -1.65 -41.45 30.94
C GLY A 650 -1.58 -41.06 29.46
N LEU A 651 -2.14 -39.91 29.09
CA LEU A 651 -2.04 -39.35 27.73
C LEU A 651 -0.71 -38.62 27.46
N GLY A 652 0.07 -38.32 28.50
CA GLY A 652 1.32 -37.55 28.41
C GLY A 652 1.12 -36.08 28.04
N VAL A 653 0.04 -35.44 28.51
CA VAL A 653 -0.33 -34.06 28.14
C VAL A 653 -0.18 -33.08 29.31
N SER A 654 0.41 -31.91 29.05
CA SER A 654 0.70 -30.89 30.07
C SER A 654 -0.21 -29.66 29.96
N ALA A 655 -0.41 -29.13 28.75
CA ALA A 655 -1.38 -28.09 28.44
C ALA A 655 -2.28 -28.58 27.30
N LEU A 656 -3.58 -28.33 27.36
CA LEU A 656 -4.53 -28.88 26.40
C LEU A 656 -5.77 -28.01 26.17
N ALA A 657 -6.43 -28.25 25.04
CA ALA A 657 -7.75 -27.73 24.72
C ALA A 657 -8.71 -28.89 24.40
N LEU A 658 -9.90 -28.85 24.97
CA LEU A 658 -11.01 -29.75 24.65
C LEU A 658 -11.99 -28.99 23.75
N LEU A 659 -12.23 -29.52 22.55
CA LEU A 659 -13.10 -28.93 21.55
C LEU A 659 -14.32 -29.84 21.33
N PRO A 660 -15.54 -29.27 21.26
CA PRO A 660 -16.74 -30.07 21.09
C PRO A 660 -16.94 -30.41 19.62
N ILE A 661 -17.28 -31.67 19.34
CA ILE A 661 -17.72 -32.13 18.01
C ILE A 661 -19.24 -32.17 18.03
N VAL A 662 -19.86 -31.16 17.42
CA VAL A 662 -21.30 -30.91 17.51
C VAL A 662 -21.88 -30.73 16.11
N ALA A 663 -22.97 -31.45 15.84
CA ALA A 663 -23.78 -31.28 14.63
C ALA A 663 -25.24 -31.04 15.05
N HIS A 664 -25.90 -30.07 14.42
CA HIS A 664 -27.31 -29.69 14.70
C HIS A 664 -27.68 -29.51 16.19
N GLY A 665 -26.71 -29.16 17.04
CA GLY A 665 -26.90 -28.97 18.50
C GLY A 665 -26.59 -30.21 19.34
N ASP A 666 -26.45 -31.37 18.71
CA ASP A 666 -26.14 -32.64 19.34
C ASP A 666 -24.63 -32.87 19.47
N MET A 667 -24.25 -33.39 20.64
CA MET A 667 -22.86 -33.71 20.95
C MET A 667 -22.50 -35.09 20.42
N LEU A 668 -21.76 -35.12 19.32
CA LEU A 668 -21.31 -36.35 18.68
C LEU A 668 -20.02 -36.88 19.28
N GLY A 669 -19.16 -35.99 19.81
CA GLY A 669 -17.85 -36.37 20.32
C GLY A 669 -17.07 -35.19 20.87
N LEU A 670 -15.82 -35.44 21.23
CA LEU A 670 -14.87 -34.41 21.66
C LEU A 670 -13.52 -34.61 20.95
N MET A 671 -12.82 -33.50 20.73
CA MET A 671 -11.46 -33.47 20.23
C MET A 671 -10.54 -32.83 21.27
N LEU A 672 -9.53 -33.56 21.74
CA LEU A 672 -8.49 -33.07 22.61
C LEU A 672 -7.27 -32.70 21.78
N VAL A 673 -6.68 -31.54 22.06
CA VAL A 673 -5.44 -31.08 21.44
C VAL A 673 -4.45 -30.69 22.52
N SER A 674 -3.22 -31.20 22.46
CA SER A 674 -2.17 -30.94 23.46
C SER A 674 -1.08 -30.00 22.94
N PHE A 675 -0.50 -29.22 23.86
CA PHE A 675 0.51 -28.21 23.58
C PHE A 675 1.72 -28.42 24.50
N SER A 676 2.94 -28.21 23.96
CA SER A 676 4.19 -28.36 24.73
C SER A 676 4.29 -27.39 25.91
N ALA A 677 3.65 -26.21 25.80
CA ALA A 677 3.71 -25.17 26.81
C ALA A 677 2.45 -24.28 26.78
N PRO A 678 2.03 -23.72 27.93
CA PRO A 678 0.86 -22.84 28.01
C PRO A 678 0.94 -21.62 27.11
N ALA A 679 2.15 -21.07 26.92
CA ALA A 679 2.41 -19.89 26.08
C ALA A 679 2.16 -20.12 24.58
N LEU A 680 2.00 -21.38 24.15
CA LEU A 680 1.72 -21.74 22.76
C LEU A 680 0.23 -21.72 22.42
N ILE A 681 -0.67 -21.63 23.42
CA ILE A 681 -2.12 -21.65 23.18
C ILE A 681 -2.58 -20.25 22.73
N ARG A 682 -2.74 -20.05 21.42
CA ARG A 682 -3.25 -18.79 20.85
C ARG A 682 -4.74 -18.87 20.56
N HIS A 683 -5.43 -17.73 20.65
CA HIS A 683 -6.87 -17.65 20.33
C HIS A 683 -7.19 -18.07 18.89
N ASP A 684 -6.33 -17.68 17.94
CA ASP A 684 -6.52 -18.04 16.53
C ASP A 684 -6.36 -19.54 16.28
N ASP A 685 -5.49 -20.23 17.04
CA ASP A 685 -5.32 -21.67 16.95
C ASP A 685 -6.56 -22.41 17.48
N ILE A 686 -7.14 -21.96 18.61
CA ILE A 686 -8.41 -22.53 19.12
C ILE A 686 -9.56 -22.33 18.14
N ARG A 687 -9.65 -21.16 17.48
CA ARG A 687 -10.65 -20.90 16.45
C ARG A 687 -10.48 -21.84 15.24
N LEU A 688 -9.24 -22.05 14.80
CA LEU A 688 -8.91 -22.95 13.71
C LEU A 688 -9.25 -24.40 14.05
N LEU A 689 -8.81 -24.88 15.21
CA LEU A 689 -9.11 -26.22 15.72
C LEU A 689 -10.61 -26.43 15.90
N SER A 690 -11.37 -25.41 16.33
CA SER A 690 -12.84 -25.48 16.42
C SER A 690 -13.47 -25.64 15.04
N GLY A 691 -12.89 -24.99 14.01
CA GLY A 691 -13.29 -25.19 12.62
C GLY A 691 -13.06 -26.62 12.14
N ILE A 692 -11.92 -27.22 12.51
CA ILE A 692 -11.61 -28.64 12.21
C ILE A 692 -12.57 -29.58 12.96
N ALA A 693 -12.81 -29.36 14.25
CA ALA A 693 -13.76 -30.17 15.04
C ALA A 693 -15.18 -30.14 14.45
N ARG A 694 -15.61 -28.99 13.92
CA ARG A 694 -16.89 -28.86 13.22
C ARG A 694 -16.92 -29.64 11.91
N GLN A 695 -15.82 -29.67 11.14
CA GLN A 695 -15.77 -30.51 9.94
C GLN A 695 -15.76 -32.00 10.27
N ALA A 696 -15.08 -32.39 11.36
CA ALA A 696 -15.18 -33.76 11.88
C ALA A 696 -16.65 -34.10 12.21
N ALA A 697 -17.40 -33.17 12.81
CA ALA A 697 -18.82 -33.36 13.12
C ALA A 697 -19.65 -33.65 11.86
N VAL A 698 -19.40 -32.94 10.75
CA VAL A 698 -20.06 -33.16 9.46
C VAL A 698 -19.76 -34.57 8.92
N ALA A 699 -18.50 -35.01 8.99
CA ALA A 699 -18.09 -36.34 8.55
C ALA A 699 -18.79 -37.46 9.35
N ILE A 700 -18.81 -37.31 10.69
CA ILE A 700 -19.42 -38.27 11.61
C ILE A 700 -20.94 -38.34 11.39
N GLU A 701 -21.60 -37.21 11.26
CA GLU A 701 -23.05 -37.14 11.02
C GLU A 701 -23.41 -37.76 9.66
N SER A 702 -22.64 -37.45 8.62
CA SER A 702 -22.87 -38.00 7.28
C SER A 702 -22.78 -39.53 7.27
N LYS A 703 -21.80 -40.10 7.97
CA LYS A 703 -21.67 -41.56 8.12
C LYS A 703 -22.85 -42.16 8.89
N PHE A 704 -23.24 -41.53 9.99
CA PHE A 704 -24.36 -41.98 10.81
C PHE A 704 -25.66 -42.04 10.01
N LEU A 705 -25.97 -40.98 9.26
CA LEU A 705 -27.14 -40.91 8.40
C LEU A 705 -27.10 -41.94 7.26
N TYR A 706 -25.92 -42.16 6.67
CA TYR A 706 -25.74 -43.16 5.62
C TYR A 706 -26.01 -44.59 6.13
N ASP A 707 -25.47 -44.95 7.30
CA ASP A 707 -25.68 -46.27 7.90
C ASP A 707 -27.15 -46.50 8.26
N GLN A 708 -27.81 -45.47 8.79
CA GLN A 708 -29.24 -45.52 9.09
C GLN A 708 -30.09 -45.75 7.83
N LYS A 709 -29.77 -45.03 6.74
CA LYS A 709 -30.45 -45.18 5.45
C LYS A 709 -30.26 -46.58 4.89
N LEU A 710 -29.04 -47.10 4.92
CA LEU A 710 -28.74 -48.45 4.43
C LEU A 710 -29.49 -49.54 5.21
N GLN A 711 -29.64 -49.38 6.53
CA GLN A 711 -30.45 -50.29 7.35
C GLN A 711 -31.94 -50.24 6.98
N GLN A 712 -32.49 -49.04 6.75
CA GLN A 712 -33.88 -48.89 6.31
C GLN A 712 -34.12 -49.53 4.93
N GLU A 713 -33.22 -49.31 3.97
CA GLU A 713 -33.32 -49.91 2.63
C GLU A 713 -33.28 -51.45 2.69
N ARG A 714 -32.41 -52.03 3.53
CA ARG A 714 -32.36 -53.49 3.74
C ARG A 714 -33.67 -54.03 4.32
N LEU A 715 -34.20 -53.39 5.36
CA LEU A 715 -35.47 -53.81 5.97
C LEU A 715 -36.65 -53.69 5.00
N ALA A 716 -36.71 -52.61 4.22
CA ALA A 716 -37.73 -52.41 3.19
C ALA A 716 -37.67 -53.51 2.12
N HIS A 717 -36.46 -53.89 1.69
CA HIS A 717 -36.27 -54.99 0.73
C HIS A 717 -36.72 -56.34 1.30
N GLU A 718 -36.39 -56.64 2.57
CA GLU A 718 -36.85 -57.87 3.23
C GLU A 718 -38.38 -57.93 3.36
N LEU A 719 -39.05 -56.82 3.70
CA LEU A 719 -40.51 -56.74 3.76
C LEU A 719 -41.17 -56.90 2.38
N GLN A 720 -40.57 -56.32 1.34
CA GLN A 720 -41.05 -56.46 -0.04
C GLN A 720 -41.02 -57.92 -0.51
N LEU A 721 -39.94 -58.66 -0.21
CA LEU A 721 -39.86 -60.10 -0.50
C LEU A 721 -40.95 -60.90 0.24
N ALA A 722 -41.21 -60.57 1.50
CA ALA A 722 -42.26 -61.23 2.27
C ALA A 722 -43.66 -61.01 1.65
N LYS A 723 -43.93 -59.80 1.15
CA LYS A 723 -45.17 -59.47 0.42
C LYS A 723 -45.34 -60.29 -0.86
N GLU A 724 -44.26 -60.44 -1.63
CA GLU A 724 -44.28 -61.21 -2.88
C GLU A 724 -44.59 -62.70 -2.62
N ILE A 725 -43.92 -63.30 -1.63
CA ILE A 725 -44.19 -64.69 -1.22
C ILE A 725 -45.65 -64.83 -0.76
N GLN A 726 -46.12 -63.92 0.09
CA GLN A 726 -47.49 -63.98 0.61
C GLN A 726 -48.54 -63.87 -0.51
N THR A 727 -48.37 -62.92 -1.42
CA THR A 727 -49.30 -62.69 -2.54
C THR A 727 -49.38 -63.93 -3.43
N SER A 728 -48.26 -64.65 -3.62
CA SER A 728 -48.23 -65.91 -4.38
C SER A 728 -49.02 -67.06 -3.72
N LEU A 729 -49.27 -66.98 -2.41
CA LEU A 729 -50.09 -67.96 -1.72
C LEU A 729 -51.57 -67.73 -1.97
N ILE A 730 -52.06 -66.51 -2.16
CA ILE A 730 -53.50 -66.26 -2.36
C ILE A 730 -53.93 -66.66 -3.78
N PRO A 731 -55.10 -67.29 -4.00
CA PRO A 731 -55.55 -67.66 -5.34
C PRO A 731 -55.73 -66.44 -6.25
N ALA A 732 -54.95 -66.37 -7.34
CA ALA A 732 -54.98 -65.23 -8.26
C ALA A 732 -56.31 -65.03 -9.00
N ARG A 733 -57.09 -66.10 -9.18
CA ARG A 733 -58.45 -66.07 -9.74
C ARG A 733 -59.31 -67.17 -9.13
N PRO A 734 -60.64 -66.98 -9.03
CA PRO A 734 -61.55 -68.05 -8.65
C PRO A 734 -61.55 -69.22 -9.65
N PRO A 735 -61.89 -70.44 -9.22
CA PRO A 735 -62.02 -71.59 -10.13
C PRO A 735 -63.23 -71.44 -11.06
N ASP A 736 -63.10 -71.95 -12.28
CA ASP A 736 -64.21 -72.03 -13.24
C ASP A 736 -65.16 -73.17 -12.85
N LEU A 737 -66.37 -72.83 -12.41
CA LEU A 737 -67.41 -73.78 -12.01
C LEU A 737 -68.65 -73.63 -12.89
N PRO A 738 -69.04 -74.65 -13.68
CA PRO A 738 -70.25 -74.58 -14.52
C PRO A 738 -71.51 -74.29 -13.70
N GLY A 739 -72.29 -73.28 -14.11
CA GLY A 739 -73.52 -72.86 -13.43
C GLY A 739 -73.31 -72.00 -12.18
N TRP A 740 -72.07 -71.62 -11.88
CA TRP A 740 -71.70 -70.78 -10.74
C TRP A 740 -70.82 -69.62 -11.18
N GLU A 741 -71.01 -68.47 -10.55
CA GLU A 741 -70.17 -67.30 -10.73
C GLU A 741 -69.49 -66.98 -9.41
N LEU A 742 -68.19 -66.72 -9.50
CA LEU A 742 -67.32 -66.47 -8.36
C LEU A 742 -66.53 -65.19 -8.61
N ALA A 743 -66.39 -64.37 -7.57
CA ALA A 743 -65.48 -63.23 -7.56
C ALA A 743 -64.83 -63.13 -6.18
N ALA A 744 -63.59 -62.66 -6.13
CA ALA A 744 -62.90 -62.42 -4.87
C ALA A 744 -62.00 -61.19 -5.01
N CYS A 745 -61.79 -60.49 -3.90
CA CYS A 745 -60.86 -59.38 -3.80
C CYS A 745 -60.11 -59.49 -2.48
N TRP A 746 -58.80 -59.28 -2.53
CA TRP A 746 -57.94 -59.26 -1.36
C TRP A 746 -56.94 -58.12 -1.52
N ARG A 747 -56.82 -57.29 -0.48
CA ARG A 747 -55.91 -56.14 -0.44
C ARG A 747 -55.38 -55.95 0.97
N ALA A 748 -54.07 -56.11 1.12
CA ALA A 748 -53.37 -55.81 2.37
C ALA A 748 -53.46 -54.33 2.75
N ALA A 749 -53.64 -54.02 4.04
CA ALA A 749 -53.58 -52.66 4.57
C ALA A 749 -52.15 -52.14 4.77
N GLN A 750 -51.20 -53.05 5.00
CA GLN A 750 -49.78 -52.77 5.15
C GLN A 750 -48.97 -53.47 4.04
N GLU A 751 -47.66 -53.64 4.24
CA GLU A 751 -46.79 -54.40 3.34
C GLU A 751 -47.23 -55.87 3.23
N VAL A 752 -47.79 -56.47 4.30
CA VAL A 752 -48.30 -57.84 4.34
C VAL A 752 -49.63 -57.93 5.12
N ALA A 753 -50.48 -58.92 4.82
CA ALA A 753 -51.82 -59.09 5.40
C ALA A 753 -51.92 -60.22 6.45
N GLY A 754 -52.85 -60.17 7.39
CA GLY A 754 -53.33 -61.32 8.15
C GLY A 754 -54.46 -62.08 7.45
N ASP A 755 -55.28 -61.37 6.68
CA ASP A 755 -56.44 -61.94 6.00
C ASP A 755 -56.09 -62.86 4.83
N PHE A 756 -56.98 -63.82 4.56
CA PHE A 756 -56.95 -64.60 3.33
C PHE A 756 -58.30 -65.21 2.95
N TYR A 757 -58.44 -65.57 1.68
CA TYR A 757 -59.48 -66.47 1.20
C TYR A 757 -58.87 -67.66 0.46
N ASP A 758 -59.66 -68.72 0.30
CA ASP A 758 -59.25 -69.86 -0.51
C ASP A 758 -60.40 -70.65 -1.15
N PHE A 759 -60.05 -71.36 -2.23
CA PHE A 759 -60.88 -72.30 -2.95
C PHE A 759 -60.21 -73.67 -2.95
N ILE A 760 -60.86 -74.67 -2.36
CA ILE A 760 -60.29 -76.00 -2.17
C ILE A 760 -61.21 -77.05 -2.76
N GLU A 761 -60.71 -77.85 -3.69
CA GLU A 761 -61.46 -79.00 -4.19
C GLU A 761 -61.56 -80.08 -3.09
N VAL A 762 -62.77 -80.29 -2.56
CA VAL A 762 -63.02 -81.31 -1.52
C VAL A 762 -63.26 -82.68 -2.17
N SER A 763 -64.03 -82.69 -3.27
CA SER A 763 -64.27 -83.83 -4.17
C SER A 763 -64.82 -83.33 -5.51
N PRO A 764 -64.99 -84.16 -6.57
CA PRO A 764 -65.31 -83.71 -7.94
C PRO A 764 -66.57 -82.82 -8.12
N HIS A 765 -67.44 -82.74 -7.12
CA HIS A 765 -68.63 -81.89 -7.12
C HIS A 765 -68.79 -81.08 -5.84
N ARG A 766 -67.72 -80.95 -5.04
CA ARG A 766 -67.72 -80.21 -3.78
C ARG A 766 -66.57 -79.23 -3.71
N LEU A 767 -66.90 -77.94 -3.63
CA LEU A 767 -65.93 -76.87 -3.48
C LEU A 767 -65.94 -76.35 -2.04
N GLY A 768 -64.79 -76.38 -1.40
CA GLY A 768 -64.51 -75.70 -0.13
C GLY A 768 -64.23 -74.22 -0.36
N LEU A 769 -64.89 -73.36 0.40
CA LEU A 769 -64.75 -71.90 0.43
C LEU A 769 -64.21 -71.51 1.81
N VAL A 770 -63.10 -70.81 1.84
CA VAL A 770 -62.45 -70.33 3.07
C VAL A 770 -62.39 -68.82 3.03
N ILE A 771 -62.73 -68.18 4.14
CA ILE A 771 -62.35 -66.79 4.43
C ILE A 771 -61.90 -66.71 5.89
N ALA A 772 -60.84 -65.97 6.16
CA ALA A 772 -60.23 -65.92 7.48
C ALA A 772 -59.44 -64.63 7.70
N ASP A 773 -59.31 -64.27 8.98
CA ASP A 773 -58.54 -63.14 9.50
C ASP A 773 -57.69 -63.61 10.69
N VAL A 774 -56.41 -63.21 10.69
CA VAL A 774 -55.43 -63.54 11.73
C VAL A 774 -55.19 -62.34 12.63
N SER A 775 -55.25 -62.56 13.95
CA SER A 775 -55.10 -61.47 14.91
C SER A 775 -53.75 -60.74 14.84
N GLY A 776 -53.82 -59.41 14.83
CA GLY A 776 -52.66 -58.49 14.75
C GLY A 776 -52.15 -58.29 13.31
N LYS A 777 -51.09 -57.52 13.15
CA LYS A 777 -50.66 -57.00 11.83
C LYS A 777 -49.18 -57.26 11.54
N GLY A 778 -48.76 -57.01 10.30
CA GLY A 778 -47.38 -57.15 9.84
C GLY A 778 -46.91 -58.61 9.72
N LEU A 779 -45.58 -58.79 9.66
CA LEU A 779 -44.95 -60.07 9.33
C LEU A 779 -45.38 -61.26 10.20
N PRO A 780 -45.55 -61.14 11.54
CA PRO A 780 -46.01 -62.26 12.36
C PRO A 780 -47.42 -62.76 12.01
N ALA A 781 -48.34 -61.87 11.64
CA ALA A 781 -49.70 -62.24 11.23
C ALA A 781 -49.69 -62.93 9.86
N ALA A 782 -48.93 -62.40 8.91
CA ALA A 782 -48.74 -62.98 7.58
C ALA A 782 -48.16 -64.40 7.59
N MET A 783 -47.20 -64.68 8.47
CA MET A 783 -46.64 -66.02 8.62
C MET A 783 -47.66 -67.01 9.19
N PHE A 784 -48.48 -66.57 10.14
CA PHE A 784 -49.52 -67.38 10.76
C PHE A 784 -50.71 -67.61 9.80
N MET A 785 -51.00 -66.64 8.93
CA MET A 785 -51.91 -66.79 7.79
C MET A 785 -51.44 -67.92 6.85
N ALA A 786 -50.19 -67.87 6.40
CA ALA A 786 -49.62 -68.87 5.49
C ALA A 786 -49.66 -70.29 6.08
N LEU A 787 -49.35 -70.43 7.38
CA LEU A 787 -49.47 -71.68 8.11
C LEU A 787 -50.93 -72.18 8.13
N THR A 788 -51.87 -71.33 8.53
CA THR A 788 -53.29 -71.68 8.64
C THR A 788 -53.85 -72.15 7.31
N ARG A 789 -53.62 -71.39 6.24
CA ARG A 789 -54.04 -71.75 4.89
C ARG A 789 -53.48 -73.10 4.44
N SER A 790 -52.19 -73.34 4.68
CA SER A 790 -51.53 -74.60 4.31
C SER A 790 -52.14 -75.80 5.04
N LEU A 791 -52.47 -75.64 6.33
CA LEU A 791 -53.12 -76.67 7.12
C LEU A 791 -54.53 -76.99 6.61
N ILE A 792 -55.33 -75.98 6.25
CA ILE A 792 -56.67 -76.21 5.70
C ILE A 792 -56.57 -76.95 4.37
N ARG A 793 -55.67 -76.54 3.47
CA ARG A 793 -55.43 -77.24 2.19
C ARG A 793 -55.00 -78.70 2.38
N ALA A 794 -54.29 -79.00 3.46
CA ALA A 794 -53.89 -80.37 3.78
C ALA A 794 -55.04 -81.22 4.36
N VAL A 795 -55.97 -80.61 5.11
CA VAL A 795 -57.01 -81.31 5.88
C VAL A 795 -58.35 -81.40 5.14
N ALA A 796 -58.69 -80.40 4.33
CA ALA A 796 -60.00 -80.27 3.67
C ALA A 796 -60.30 -81.33 2.59
N PRO A 797 -59.36 -81.76 1.72
CA PRO A 797 -59.63 -82.76 0.69
C PRO A 797 -60.18 -84.07 1.27
N GLY A 798 -61.26 -84.59 0.70
CA GLY A 798 -61.91 -85.83 1.16
C GLY A 798 -62.71 -85.71 2.46
N GLN A 799 -62.72 -84.56 3.13
CA GLN A 799 -63.50 -84.32 4.34
C GLN A 799 -64.79 -83.54 4.04
N HIS A 800 -65.94 -84.18 4.22
CA HIS A 800 -67.25 -83.61 3.88
C HIS A 800 -67.98 -82.92 5.04
N ASP A 801 -67.49 -83.04 6.28
CA ASP A 801 -68.01 -82.26 7.42
C ASP A 801 -67.11 -81.04 7.70
N PRO A 802 -67.59 -79.79 7.51
CA PRO A 802 -66.78 -78.61 7.77
C PRO A 802 -66.32 -78.52 9.24
N ARG A 803 -67.08 -79.07 10.20
CA ARG A 803 -66.66 -79.12 11.61
C ARG A 803 -65.39 -79.92 11.81
N ALA A 804 -65.30 -81.08 11.15
CA ALA A 804 -64.14 -81.96 11.27
C ALA A 804 -62.86 -81.29 10.73
N VAL A 805 -62.99 -80.50 9.66
CA VAL A 805 -61.88 -79.69 9.13
C VAL A 805 -61.44 -78.67 10.17
N LEU A 806 -62.36 -77.87 10.73
CA LEU A 806 -62.02 -76.84 11.72
C LEU A 806 -61.43 -77.42 13.00
N THR A 807 -62.00 -78.51 13.53
CA THR A 807 -61.46 -79.21 14.70
C THR A 807 -60.04 -79.70 14.45
N ARG A 808 -59.78 -80.29 13.27
CA ARG A 808 -58.45 -80.82 12.95
C ARG A 808 -57.43 -79.71 12.70
N VAL A 809 -57.82 -78.63 12.01
CA VAL A 809 -56.95 -77.46 11.80
C VAL A 809 -56.62 -76.79 13.14
N ASN A 810 -57.58 -76.64 14.05
CA ASN A 810 -57.35 -76.11 15.39
C ASN A 810 -56.31 -76.92 16.18
N GLN A 811 -56.45 -78.26 16.17
CA GLN A 811 -55.49 -79.16 16.82
C GLN A 811 -54.07 -79.00 16.29
N LEU A 812 -53.91 -78.73 14.99
CA LEU A 812 -52.61 -78.53 14.34
C LEU A 812 -52.05 -77.12 14.57
N LEU A 813 -52.89 -76.11 14.78
CA LEU A 813 -52.45 -74.73 15.04
C LEU A 813 -51.99 -74.50 16.49
N LEU A 814 -52.60 -75.18 17.46
CA LEU A 814 -52.36 -74.95 18.90
C LEU A 814 -50.89 -75.05 19.36
N PRO A 815 -50.04 -75.95 18.82
CA PRO A 815 -48.63 -75.97 19.18
C PRO A 815 -47.92 -74.64 18.87
N ASP A 816 -48.32 -73.96 17.79
CA ASP A 816 -47.69 -72.76 17.25
C ASP A 816 -48.33 -71.45 17.77
N THR A 817 -49.48 -71.51 18.43
CA THR A 817 -50.22 -70.33 18.94
C THR A 817 -49.71 -69.78 20.27
N ARG A 818 -48.63 -70.34 20.85
CA ARG A 818 -48.02 -69.88 22.12
C ARG A 818 -47.56 -68.42 22.11
N ARG A 819 -47.57 -67.74 20.94
CA ARG A 819 -47.29 -66.31 20.77
C ARG A 819 -48.54 -65.41 20.84
N GLY A 820 -49.69 -65.93 21.28
CA GLY A 820 -50.92 -65.15 21.45
C GLY A 820 -51.65 -64.82 20.14
N LYS A 821 -51.33 -65.53 19.05
CA LYS A 821 -52.00 -65.41 17.75
C LYS A 821 -53.17 -66.38 17.64
N PHE A 822 -54.25 -65.92 17.03
CA PHE A 822 -55.44 -66.71 16.75
C PHE A 822 -56.00 -66.32 15.38
N VAL A 823 -56.86 -67.16 14.82
CA VAL A 823 -57.46 -66.93 13.51
C VAL A 823 -58.97 -67.10 13.58
N SER A 824 -59.71 -66.07 13.16
CA SER A 824 -61.13 -66.17 12.88
C SER A 824 -61.30 -66.76 11.49
N LEU A 825 -62.18 -67.76 11.33
CA LEU A 825 -62.31 -68.45 10.05
C LEU A 825 -63.72 -68.96 9.77
N PHE A 826 -64.22 -68.72 8.56
CA PHE A 826 -65.45 -69.31 8.05
C PHE A 826 -65.12 -70.32 6.95
N TYR A 827 -65.58 -71.56 7.11
CA TYR A 827 -65.38 -72.63 6.13
C TYR A 827 -66.72 -73.19 5.66
N ALA A 828 -66.94 -73.16 4.35
CA ALA A 828 -68.13 -73.71 3.71
C ALA A 828 -67.77 -74.74 2.65
N ILE A 829 -68.62 -75.74 2.46
CA ILE A 829 -68.53 -76.75 1.41
C ILE A 829 -69.81 -76.64 0.58
N LEU A 830 -69.64 -76.24 -0.69
CA LEU A 830 -70.68 -76.16 -1.69
C LEU A 830 -70.72 -77.45 -2.51
N ASP A 831 -71.86 -78.13 -2.49
CA ASP A 831 -72.18 -79.19 -3.45
C ASP A 831 -72.69 -78.54 -4.76
N THR A 832 -71.86 -78.56 -5.81
CA THR A 832 -72.08 -77.77 -7.03
C THR A 832 -73.25 -78.29 -7.87
N GLN A 833 -73.66 -79.54 -7.67
CA GLN A 833 -74.79 -80.16 -8.36
C GLN A 833 -76.12 -79.80 -7.69
N THR A 834 -76.21 -79.98 -6.37
CA THR A 834 -77.46 -79.79 -5.62
C THR A 834 -77.70 -78.32 -5.23
N GLY A 835 -76.62 -77.55 -5.08
CA GLY A 835 -76.59 -76.22 -4.46
C GLY A 835 -76.69 -76.27 -2.94
N GLU A 836 -76.48 -77.42 -2.30
CA GLU A 836 -76.41 -77.52 -0.85
C GLU A 836 -75.09 -76.89 -0.36
N LEU A 837 -75.19 -75.90 0.54
CA LEU A 837 -74.06 -75.25 1.20
C LEU A 837 -74.07 -75.66 2.67
N THR A 838 -73.05 -76.41 3.09
CA THR A 838 -72.81 -76.74 4.50
C THR A 838 -71.63 -75.94 5.02
N TYR A 839 -71.71 -75.39 6.21
CA TYR A 839 -70.67 -74.50 6.71
C TYR A 839 -70.45 -74.61 8.21
N SER A 840 -69.30 -74.13 8.67
CA SER A 840 -68.93 -73.98 10.06
C SER A 840 -68.19 -72.66 10.25
N ASN A 841 -68.45 -71.99 11.37
CA ASN A 841 -67.85 -70.70 11.70
C ASN A 841 -66.96 -70.87 12.95
N ALA A 842 -65.72 -70.41 12.87
CA ALA A 842 -64.78 -70.30 13.98
C ALA A 842 -64.58 -68.82 14.34
N GLY A 843 -65.65 -68.18 14.79
CA GLY A 843 -65.61 -66.79 15.30
C GLY A 843 -65.39 -65.71 14.23
N HIS A 844 -65.58 -66.02 12.95
CA HIS A 844 -65.48 -65.07 11.85
C HIS A 844 -66.80 -64.32 11.60
N ASN A 845 -66.73 -63.24 10.81
CA ASN A 845 -67.90 -62.48 10.39
C ASN A 845 -68.87 -63.38 9.60
N PRO A 846 -70.18 -63.35 9.92
CA PRO A 846 -71.15 -64.22 9.28
C PRO A 846 -71.46 -63.73 7.85
N PRO A 847 -71.25 -64.54 6.80
CA PRO A 847 -71.52 -64.15 5.42
C PRO A 847 -73.00 -63.79 5.19
N PHE A 848 -73.26 -62.92 4.22
CA PHE A 848 -74.61 -62.57 3.81
C PHE A 848 -75.10 -63.47 2.67
N LEU A 849 -76.24 -64.12 2.86
CA LEU A 849 -76.96 -64.87 1.84
C LEU A 849 -78.04 -63.99 1.23
N LEU A 850 -77.93 -63.65 -0.05
CA LEU A 850 -78.99 -62.99 -0.79
C LEU A 850 -79.79 -64.02 -1.59
N ARG A 851 -81.10 -64.02 -1.38
CA ARG A 851 -82.08 -64.82 -2.10
C ARG A 851 -82.46 -64.16 -3.41
N GLY A 852 -82.86 -64.95 -4.41
CA GLY A 852 -83.34 -64.45 -5.71
C GLY A 852 -84.58 -63.55 -5.62
N ASP A 853 -85.31 -63.54 -4.50
CA ASP A 853 -86.43 -62.63 -4.24
C ASP A 853 -85.99 -61.27 -3.62
N GLY A 854 -84.69 -61.06 -3.42
CA GLY A 854 -84.12 -59.86 -2.82
C GLY A 854 -83.97 -59.92 -1.30
N THR A 855 -84.38 -61.00 -0.64
CA THR A 855 -84.22 -61.18 0.81
C THR A 855 -82.75 -61.38 1.17
N LEU A 856 -82.21 -60.57 2.09
CA LEU A 856 -80.84 -60.68 2.58
C LEU A 856 -80.82 -61.28 3.99
N GLU A 857 -80.24 -62.46 4.12
CA GLU A 857 -80.09 -63.23 5.36
C GLU A 857 -78.61 -63.25 5.80
N SER A 858 -78.35 -63.41 7.10
CA SER A 858 -76.99 -63.64 7.61
C SER A 858 -76.82 -65.11 7.96
N LEU A 859 -75.72 -65.74 7.53
CA LEU A 859 -75.34 -67.10 7.87
C LEU A 859 -74.69 -67.17 9.27
N ALA A 860 -75.38 -66.61 10.26
CA ALA A 860 -74.91 -66.53 11.63
C ALA A 860 -74.85 -67.90 12.28
N LEU A 861 -73.66 -68.27 12.75
CA LEU A 861 -73.42 -69.53 13.45
C LEU A 861 -72.39 -69.27 14.57
N PRO A 862 -72.70 -69.62 15.84
CA PRO A 862 -71.75 -69.46 16.93
C PRO A 862 -70.50 -70.32 16.74
N GLY A 863 -69.35 -69.77 17.12
CA GLY A 863 -68.08 -70.46 17.07
C GLY A 863 -66.99 -69.73 17.86
N ILE A 864 -65.90 -70.43 18.15
CA ILE A 864 -64.72 -69.88 18.80
C ILE A 864 -63.59 -69.83 17.78
N VAL A 865 -62.83 -68.74 17.78
CA VAL A 865 -61.62 -68.58 16.95
C VAL A 865 -60.63 -69.72 17.15
N LEU A 866 -59.93 -70.11 16.07
CA LEU A 866 -58.97 -71.20 16.12
C LEU A 866 -57.66 -70.74 16.79
N GLY A 867 -56.99 -71.68 17.46
CA GLY A 867 -55.69 -71.48 18.10
C GLY A 867 -55.75 -71.02 19.57
N VAL A 868 -56.94 -70.83 20.13
CA VAL A 868 -57.12 -70.34 21.52
C VAL A 868 -57.39 -71.46 22.53
N LYS A 869 -58.23 -72.44 22.18
CA LYS A 869 -58.58 -73.56 23.08
C LYS A 869 -58.44 -74.91 22.37
N PRO A 870 -57.99 -75.97 23.07
CA PRO A 870 -57.88 -77.32 22.51
C PRO A 870 -59.24 -77.94 22.18
N ASP A 871 -60.19 -77.83 23.11
CA ASP A 871 -61.50 -78.46 23.01
C ASP A 871 -62.51 -77.48 22.41
N ILE A 872 -62.49 -77.34 21.08
CA ILE A 872 -63.54 -76.64 20.34
C ILE A 872 -64.55 -77.65 19.77
N GLU A 873 -65.83 -77.31 19.86
CA GLU A 873 -66.93 -78.04 19.21
C GLU A 873 -67.59 -77.12 18.17
N PRO A 874 -67.04 -77.03 16.95
CA PRO A 874 -67.62 -76.18 15.91
C PRO A 874 -69.05 -76.63 15.57
N GLN A 875 -69.94 -75.68 15.34
CA GLN A 875 -71.30 -75.98 14.91
C GLN A 875 -71.39 -76.17 13.40
N LYS A 876 -72.46 -76.80 12.91
CA LYS A 876 -72.71 -77.02 11.47
C LYS A 876 -74.00 -76.32 11.06
N GLY A 877 -73.87 -75.38 10.13
CA GLY A 877 -74.97 -74.76 9.42
C GLY A 877 -75.22 -75.43 8.07
N ARG A 878 -76.44 -75.27 7.56
CA ARG A 878 -76.83 -75.78 6.24
C ARG A 878 -77.87 -74.89 5.59
N THR A 879 -77.68 -74.57 4.32
CA THR A 879 -78.68 -73.90 3.47
C THR A 879 -78.62 -74.47 2.06
N ARG A 880 -79.64 -74.20 1.25
CA ARG A 880 -79.67 -74.55 -0.17
C ARG A 880 -79.75 -73.26 -0.99
N LEU A 881 -78.86 -73.13 -1.96
CA LEU A 881 -78.81 -72.02 -2.90
C LEU A 881 -79.62 -72.38 -4.15
N LEU A 882 -80.71 -71.66 -4.37
CA LEU A 882 -81.50 -71.75 -5.60
C LEU A 882 -80.84 -70.94 -6.74
N PRO A 883 -81.19 -71.19 -8.01
CA PRO A 883 -80.74 -70.33 -9.10
C PRO A 883 -81.08 -68.86 -8.80
N GLY A 884 -80.10 -67.96 -8.90
CA GLY A 884 -80.23 -66.54 -8.55
C GLY A 884 -79.77 -66.20 -7.12
N ASP A 885 -79.72 -67.18 -6.21
CA ASP A 885 -79.20 -66.99 -4.86
C ASP A 885 -77.67 -66.86 -4.87
N GLY A 886 -77.12 -66.22 -3.84
CA GLY A 886 -75.69 -66.27 -3.61
C GLY A 886 -75.25 -65.69 -2.27
N VAL A 887 -73.95 -65.79 -2.00
CA VAL A 887 -73.36 -65.53 -0.69
C VAL A 887 -72.19 -64.56 -0.82
N VAL A 888 -72.17 -63.54 0.03
CA VAL A 888 -71.09 -62.56 0.17
C VAL A 888 -70.37 -62.82 1.48
N PHE A 889 -69.15 -63.32 1.38
CA PHE A 889 -68.19 -63.51 2.46
C PHE A 889 -67.31 -62.26 2.54
N TYR A 890 -67.04 -61.79 3.75
CA TYR A 890 -66.24 -60.59 3.99
C TYR A 890 -65.47 -60.68 5.30
N THR A 891 -64.32 -60.02 5.37
CA THR A 891 -63.59 -59.75 6.62
C THR A 891 -63.98 -58.39 7.20
N ASP A 892 -63.64 -58.15 8.46
CA ASP A 892 -63.99 -56.92 9.16
C ASP A 892 -63.33 -55.68 8.54
N GLY A 893 -62.21 -55.79 7.82
CA GLY A 893 -61.64 -54.67 7.05
C GLY A 893 -62.54 -54.14 5.92
N VAL A 894 -63.67 -54.78 5.62
CA VAL A 894 -64.75 -54.21 4.78
C VAL A 894 -65.70 -53.32 5.58
N THR A 895 -65.98 -53.68 6.84
CA THR A 895 -66.99 -53.03 7.69
C THR A 895 -66.41 -52.06 8.70
N GLU A 896 -65.21 -52.32 9.23
CA GLU A 896 -64.46 -51.50 10.20
C GLU A 896 -63.57 -50.45 9.53
N VAL A 897 -64.09 -49.84 8.46
CA VAL A 897 -63.46 -48.71 7.80
C VAL A 897 -64.03 -47.42 8.39
N PHE A 898 -63.15 -46.53 8.82
CA PHE A 898 -63.53 -45.24 9.42
C PHE A 898 -63.35 -44.10 8.40
N ASN A 899 -64.23 -43.10 8.45
CA ASN A 899 -64.05 -41.84 7.73
C ASN A 899 -63.30 -40.80 8.61
N ASP A 900 -63.03 -39.62 8.07
CA ASP A 900 -62.35 -38.52 8.79
C ASP A 900 -63.12 -38.04 10.05
N ALA A 901 -64.43 -38.31 10.12
CA ALA A 901 -65.28 -38.00 11.27
C ALA A 901 -65.32 -39.13 12.33
N ALA A 902 -64.52 -40.19 12.14
CA ALA A 902 -64.50 -41.41 12.95
C ALA A 902 -65.82 -42.23 12.92
N ASP A 903 -66.69 -42.02 11.92
CA ASP A 903 -67.83 -42.91 11.68
C ASP A 903 -67.35 -44.19 10.98
N ILE A 904 -67.85 -45.33 11.43
CA ILE A 904 -67.60 -46.66 10.83
C ILE A 904 -68.50 -46.90 9.62
N PHE A 905 -67.99 -47.53 8.55
CA PHE A 905 -68.78 -47.92 7.37
C PHE A 905 -69.93 -48.86 7.77
N GLY A 906 -69.60 -49.90 8.52
CA GLY A 906 -70.53 -50.78 9.21
C GLY A 906 -71.28 -51.75 8.31
N GLU A 907 -71.87 -52.79 8.92
CA GLU A 907 -72.65 -53.79 8.19
C GLU A 907 -73.89 -53.21 7.51
N ALA A 908 -74.53 -52.19 8.07
CA ALA A 908 -75.74 -51.61 7.51
C ALA A 908 -75.51 -51.08 6.08
N ARG A 909 -74.43 -50.31 5.88
CA ARG A 909 -74.07 -49.80 4.55
C ARG A 909 -73.62 -50.90 3.61
N LEU A 910 -72.93 -51.92 4.13
CA LEU A 910 -72.55 -53.09 3.33
C LEU A 910 -73.80 -53.81 2.79
N ARG A 911 -74.83 -54.02 3.63
CA ARG A 911 -76.12 -54.61 3.23
C ARG A 911 -76.79 -53.79 2.11
N ASP A 912 -76.84 -52.46 2.25
CA ASP A 912 -77.42 -51.56 1.25
C ASP A 912 -76.69 -51.68 -0.12
N VAL A 913 -75.36 -51.75 -0.09
CA VAL A 913 -74.54 -51.88 -1.31
C VAL A 913 -74.75 -53.24 -1.98
N ILE A 914 -74.84 -54.32 -1.19
CA ILE A 914 -75.12 -55.67 -1.69
C ILE A 914 -76.47 -55.72 -2.40
N GLN A 915 -77.53 -55.25 -1.75
CA GLN A 915 -78.89 -55.27 -2.30
C GLN A 915 -78.99 -54.45 -3.59
N ALA A 916 -78.37 -53.26 -3.64
CA ALA A 916 -78.45 -52.40 -4.81
C ALA A 916 -77.59 -52.88 -5.99
N GLY A 917 -76.62 -53.77 -5.76
CA GLY A 917 -75.62 -54.19 -6.75
C GLY A 917 -75.75 -55.60 -7.29
N TRP A 918 -76.61 -56.45 -6.69
CA TRP A 918 -76.64 -57.89 -6.94
C TRP A 918 -76.82 -58.32 -8.40
N ASP A 919 -77.73 -57.65 -9.11
CA ASP A 919 -78.13 -58.08 -10.46
C ASP A 919 -76.98 -57.98 -11.48
N ASN A 920 -75.98 -57.13 -11.22
CA ASN A 920 -74.85 -56.87 -12.11
C ASN A 920 -73.76 -57.96 -12.09
N GLY A 921 -73.90 -58.97 -11.22
CA GLY A 921 -72.98 -60.10 -11.12
C GLY A 921 -71.89 -59.97 -10.04
N PRO A 922 -71.22 -61.07 -9.67
CA PRO A 922 -70.29 -61.10 -8.53
C PRO A 922 -69.11 -60.12 -8.66
N GLN A 923 -68.48 -60.02 -9.83
CA GLN A 923 -67.34 -59.11 -10.01
C GLN A 923 -67.77 -57.64 -9.93
N ALA A 924 -68.89 -57.28 -10.56
CA ALA A 924 -69.43 -55.93 -10.48
C ALA A 924 -69.83 -55.57 -9.04
N LEU A 925 -70.29 -56.54 -8.25
CA LEU A 925 -70.58 -56.35 -6.85
C LEU A 925 -69.32 -56.14 -6.01
N VAL A 926 -68.24 -56.90 -6.26
CA VAL A 926 -66.92 -56.65 -5.64
C VAL A 926 -66.46 -55.22 -5.92
N ASP A 927 -66.47 -54.80 -7.19
CA ASP A 927 -66.03 -53.47 -7.60
C ASP A 927 -66.89 -52.37 -6.95
N ARG A 928 -68.20 -52.61 -6.82
CA ARG A 928 -69.13 -51.68 -6.18
C ARG A 928 -68.90 -51.55 -4.67
N ILE A 929 -68.69 -52.66 -3.96
CA ILE A 929 -68.36 -52.64 -2.54
C ILE A 929 -67.03 -51.90 -2.32
N GLN A 930 -66.02 -52.22 -3.13
CA GLN A 930 -64.72 -51.56 -3.06
C GLN A 930 -64.83 -50.05 -3.32
N ALA A 931 -65.59 -49.63 -4.33
CA ALA A 931 -65.82 -48.22 -4.63
C ALA A 931 -66.59 -47.51 -3.52
N ALA A 932 -67.58 -48.17 -2.89
CA ALA A 932 -68.34 -47.61 -1.78
C ALA A 932 -67.45 -47.41 -0.55
N VAL A 933 -66.61 -48.39 -0.22
CA VAL A 933 -65.68 -48.32 0.91
C VAL A 933 -64.60 -47.25 0.67
N ASN A 934 -63.95 -47.22 -0.50
CA ASN A 934 -62.95 -46.19 -0.82
C ASN A 934 -63.55 -44.76 -0.82
N ARG A 935 -64.80 -44.60 -1.27
CA ARG A 935 -65.49 -43.30 -1.24
C ARG A 935 -65.81 -42.88 0.20
N PHE A 936 -66.12 -43.83 1.07
CA PHE A 936 -66.42 -43.56 2.47
C PHE A 936 -65.17 -43.18 3.28
N SER A 937 -64.02 -43.83 3.04
CA SER A 937 -62.77 -43.56 3.76
C SER A 937 -62.05 -42.28 3.33
N ALA A 938 -62.38 -41.72 2.16
CA ALA A 938 -61.74 -40.53 1.59
C ALA A 938 -60.20 -40.62 1.55
N THR A 939 -59.49 -39.84 2.38
CA THR A 939 -58.02 -39.81 2.47
C THR A 939 -57.42 -40.67 3.57
N ALA A 940 -58.25 -41.31 4.41
CA ALA A 940 -57.77 -42.15 5.50
C ALA A 940 -57.08 -43.42 4.96
N LEU A 941 -55.95 -43.77 5.56
CA LEU A 941 -55.24 -45.02 5.25
C LEU A 941 -56.08 -46.23 5.68
N PRO A 942 -56.06 -47.35 4.93
CA PRO A 942 -56.74 -48.58 5.34
C PRO A 942 -56.27 -49.02 6.74
N HIS A 943 -57.21 -49.21 7.65
CA HIS A 943 -56.89 -49.67 9.00
C HIS A 943 -56.68 -51.18 9.04
N ASP A 944 -57.45 -51.96 8.28
CA ASP A 944 -57.35 -53.42 8.22
C ASP A 944 -57.44 -53.98 6.79
N ASP A 945 -57.09 -55.25 6.65
CA ASP A 945 -57.04 -55.94 5.38
C ASP A 945 -58.43 -56.08 4.76
N PHE A 946 -58.54 -55.79 3.46
CA PHE A 946 -59.82 -55.82 2.76
C PHE A 946 -59.95 -57.13 2.00
N THR A 947 -60.84 -58.02 2.47
CA THR A 947 -61.05 -59.33 1.85
C THR A 947 -62.53 -59.61 1.60
N LEU A 948 -62.84 -59.98 0.35
CA LEU A 948 -64.17 -60.32 -0.13
C LEU A 948 -64.15 -61.60 -0.95
N LEU A 949 -65.19 -62.40 -0.81
CA LEU A 949 -65.46 -63.56 -1.63
C LEU A 949 -66.97 -63.61 -1.92
N ILE A 950 -67.35 -63.71 -3.19
CA ILE A 950 -68.75 -63.70 -3.61
C ILE A 950 -69.02 -64.91 -4.49
N LEU A 951 -70.07 -65.65 -4.17
CA LEU A 951 -70.56 -66.81 -4.91
C LEU A 951 -72.00 -66.55 -5.34
N ARG A 952 -72.34 -66.82 -6.61
CA ARG A 952 -73.72 -66.77 -7.12
C ARG A 952 -74.04 -68.00 -7.94
N ARG A 953 -75.22 -68.58 -7.75
CA ARG A 953 -75.74 -69.65 -8.62
C ARG A 953 -76.42 -69.02 -9.83
N GLN A 954 -75.99 -69.37 -11.04
CA GLN A 954 -76.59 -68.82 -12.26
C GLN A 954 -78.04 -69.27 -12.41
N ASN A 955 -78.88 -68.41 -12.97
CA ASN A 955 -80.21 -68.79 -13.45
C ASN A 955 -80.03 -69.83 -14.57
N ALA A 956 -80.85 -70.88 -14.56
CA ALA A 956 -80.92 -71.79 -15.69
C ALA A 956 -81.33 -70.96 -16.93
N ARG A 957 -80.47 -70.90 -17.94
CA ARG A 957 -80.77 -70.24 -19.21
C ARG A 957 -81.88 -70.96 -19.96
#